data_AF-A0A367ESY0-F1
#
_entry.id   AF-A0A367ESY0-F1
#
_cell.length_a   1.000
_cell.length_b   1.000
_cell.length_c   1.000
_cell.angle_alpha   90.00
_cell.angle_beta   90.00
_cell.angle_gamma   90.00
#
_symmetry.space_group_name_H-M   'P 1'
#
loop_
_entity.id
_entity.type
_entity.pdbx_description
1 polymer ?
#
loop_
_entity_poly.entity_id
_entity_poly.type
_entity_poly.pdbx_seq_one_letter_code
_entity_poly.pdbx_strand_id
1 'polypeptide(L)'
;MRGRWAARAGAVVWCALVGLAGAGGAHAAERHETPAAYLAEQLKKSPVFLSDQMPRTTPRSARPAFVKEAKRTGVPTYVAVVPASARFGDEGLLEAVHDRVGRRGLYVLLSGDGGSPRAAAFGVDVQAREAAMATTFELPYDAGALDAFRHFVDVIRSGDAAARADSGASQSRAGEEPDSRYTSLSDRDNQSFLTGLLLVGVPVVWVSAGWYVRRWCHGKGARPPVVGAVLPAVVSAVVIGVGAPLLWDDTRTDSDPLPTAADMAARTDRVAEALRDDPVYVDPFASGLLTRGQRAELEAHAQRLERRGVPVRVVVVPLSPEDESAGDGEAFARRIHQRLGTAGDGVYVVAPPSETGGLDLVNYGAKVASRQLHDSTEKLRYGEETSAGDGLYGRLDAALRAVGRAPSGSSEGPYLQPPAAPDPVEEDALPALYSGDFTAGAALGAVAGPLALGLTAGGLGLARRTGLGWAAPVTGGRGAGRTGTANRSGPGGPRTRAPGDGPPPGGVPHAPARPSTGWLRRTARRELDALSAGFERLSDQLDDRVRTRAWGCLDAATLLLDQEGDSRVDADADAPTLAAGLALVRAGHAAVRDRDLPFPAELRLCLLNPLHGPASATRRLELPGEGSARARPVCSACAAALAARDSASEVQSAVHVVQTVGARLLCLRASGSGRLAAREPYHRVPGPLGARHGTGRGASLTADQIVRRVREQLGVH
;
A
#
# COMPACT_ATOMS: atom_id res chain seq x y z
N MET A 1 -33.66 -68.98 -10.81
CA MET A 1 -33.86 -68.00 -11.89
C MET A 1 -32.46 -67.53 -12.31
N ARG A 2 -31.80 -68.17 -13.28
CA ARG A 2 -31.87 -67.95 -14.74
C ARG A 2 -31.74 -66.43 -15.06
N GLY A 3 -30.71 -65.91 -15.73
CA GLY A 3 -29.70 -66.57 -16.55
C GLY A 3 -28.45 -65.73 -16.85
N ARG A 4 -27.44 -66.46 -17.30
CA ARG A 4 -26.13 -66.06 -17.83
C ARG A 4 -26.22 -66.04 -19.36
N TRP A 5 -25.48 -65.17 -20.04
CA TRP A 5 -24.88 -65.35 -21.39
C TRP A 5 -23.61 -64.46 -21.39
N ALA A 6 -22.36 -64.96 -21.39
CA ALA A 6 -21.59 -65.65 -22.45
C ALA A 6 -21.45 -64.77 -23.72
N ALA A 7 -20.28 -64.51 -24.34
CA ALA A 7 -19.02 -65.23 -24.53
C ALA A 7 -17.86 -64.22 -24.76
N ARG A 8 -16.64 -64.38 -24.23
CA ARG A 8 -15.48 -65.20 -24.67
C ARG A 8 -14.91 -64.92 -26.07
N ALA A 9 -13.70 -64.35 -26.04
CA ALA A 9 -12.46 -64.72 -26.74
C ALA A 9 -12.33 -64.59 -28.27
N GLY A 10 -11.41 -63.72 -28.69
CA GLY A 10 -10.69 -63.75 -29.97
C GLY A 10 -9.30 -63.14 -29.77
N ALA A 11 -8.27 -63.92 -30.00
CA ALA A 11 -6.89 -63.67 -29.67
C ALA A 11 -6.10 -62.98 -30.82
N VAL A 12 -5.21 -62.06 -30.44
CA VAL A 12 -3.80 -61.94 -30.91
C VAL A 12 -3.53 -61.37 -32.33
N VAL A 13 -2.53 -60.47 -32.34
CA VAL A 13 -1.73 -59.88 -33.45
C VAL A 13 -2.27 -58.61 -34.13
N TRP A 14 -1.85 -57.45 -33.62
CA TRP A 14 -1.00 -56.54 -34.41
C TRP A 14 -0.21 -55.60 -33.48
N CYS A 15 1.03 -55.99 -33.20
CA CYS A 15 2.07 -55.05 -32.77
C CYS A 15 2.57 -54.27 -33.99
N ALA A 16 2.99 -53.04 -33.74
CA ALA A 16 3.71 -52.12 -34.61
C ALA A 16 2.84 -51.34 -35.62
N LEU A 17 2.52 -50.09 -35.24
CA LEU A 17 3.04 -48.89 -35.93
C LEU A 17 2.59 -47.61 -35.19
N VAL A 18 3.58 -46.78 -34.84
CA VAL A 18 3.50 -45.39 -34.32
C VAL A 18 3.03 -45.27 -32.86
N GLY A 19 3.88 -45.13 -31.83
CA GLY A 19 5.25 -44.62 -31.84
C GLY A 19 5.26 -43.10 -32.11
N LEU A 20 4.48 -42.30 -31.37
CA LEU A 20 4.60 -40.83 -31.20
C LEU A 20 3.51 -40.31 -30.23
N ALA A 21 3.65 -40.62 -28.94
CA ALA A 21 2.91 -39.93 -27.87
C ALA A 21 3.77 -39.86 -26.58
N GLY A 22 5.08 -39.74 -26.76
CA GLY A 22 6.01 -39.33 -25.72
C GLY A 22 6.35 -37.85 -25.88
N ALA A 23 6.66 -37.19 -24.77
CA ALA A 23 7.19 -35.83 -24.65
C ALA A 23 6.17 -34.67 -24.83
N GLY A 24 5.29 -34.49 -23.85
CA GLY A 24 4.50 -33.24 -23.68
C GLY A 24 4.89 -32.38 -22.47
N GLY A 25 5.57 -32.93 -21.47
CA GLY A 25 5.82 -32.28 -20.18
C GLY A 25 7.15 -31.51 -20.06
N ALA A 26 8.20 -31.96 -20.73
CA ALA A 26 9.58 -31.48 -20.50
C ALA A 26 9.95 -30.13 -21.15
N HIS A 27 8.99 -29.35 -21.68
CA HIS A 27 9.26 -28.09 -22.42
C HIS A 27 8.44 -26.88 -21.93
N ALA A 28 7.90 -26.91 -20.71
CA ALA A 28 7.08 -25.80 -20.21
C ALA A 28 7.92 -24.57 -19.78
N ALA A 29 9.12 -24.76 -19.25
CA ALA A 29 10.00 -23.67 -18.79
C ALA A 29 10.95 -23.12 -19.89
N GLU A 30 11.06 -23.78 -21.06
CA GLU A 30 11.97 -23.36 -22.13
C GLU A 30 11.35 -22.42 -23.18
N ARG A 31 10.02 -22.27 -23.24
CA ARG A 31 9.34 -21.66 -24.41
C ARG A 31 9.21 -20.14 -24.42
N HIS A 32 9.42 -19.45 -23.31
CA HIS A 32 9.15 -18.02 -23.23
C HIS A 32 10.41 -17.24 -22.89
N GLU A 33 11.08 -16.71 -23.92
CA GLU A 33 12.25 -15.86 -23.76
C GLU A 33 11.93 -14.52 -23.07
N THR A 34 10.65 -14.12 -23.02
CA THR A 34 10.21 -12.86 -22.39
C THR A 34 8.84 -12.99 -21.70
N PRO A 35 8.55 -12.13 -20.70
CA PRO A 35 7.23 -12.09 -20.06
C PRO A 35 6.08 -11.80 -21.04
N ALA A 36 6.32 -10.97 -22.06
CA ALA A 36 5.34 -10.70 -23.12
C ALA A 36 4.98 -11.96 -23.91
N ALA A 37 5.96 -12.83 -24.20
CA ALA A 37 5.71 -14.10 -24.87
C ALA A 37 4.88 -15.06 -24.01
N TYR A 38 5.17 -15.11 -22.70
CA TYR A 38 4.39 -15.90 -21.76
C TYR A 38 2.94 -15.41 -21.68
N LEU A 39 2.73 -14.11 -21.46
CA LEU A 39 1.39 -13.51 -21.39
C LEU A 39 0.60 -13.73 -22.69
N ALA A 40 1.23 -13.54 -23.86
CA ALA A 40 0.58 -13.78 -25.14
C ALA A 40 0.09 -15.23 -25.28
N GLU A 41 0.90 -16.21 -24.88
CA GLU A 41 0.51 -17.62 -24.93
C GLU A 41 -0.61 -17.97 -23.95
N GLN A 42 -0.64 -17.35 -22.78
CA GLN A 42 -1.78 -17.48 -21.86
C GLN A 42 -3.05 -16.86 -22.44
N LEU A 43 -2.96 -15.67 -23.04
CA LEU A 43 -4.08 -14.96 -23.64
C LEU A 43 -4.64 -15.63 -24.90
N LYS A 44 -3.80 -16.40 -25.63
CA LYS A 44 -4.25 -17.26 -26.73
C LYS A 44 -5.15 -18.41 -26.23
N LYS A 45 -4.85 -18.97 -25.06
CA LYS A 45 -5.62 -20.06 -24.42
C LYS A 45 -6.92 -19.57 -23.80
N SER A 46 -6.88 -18.42 -23.12
CA SER A 46 -8.02 -17.81 -22.45
C SER A 46 -7.93 -16.29 -22.56
N PRO A 47 -9.00 -15.56 -22.93
CA PRO A 47 -8.97 -14.11 -23.02
C PRO A 47 -8.68 -13.42 -21.68
N VAL A 48 -8.88 -14.12 -20.56
CA VAL A 48 -8.52 -13.61 -19.23
C VAL A 48 -7.46 -14.51 -18.61
N PHE A 49 -6.32 -13.91 -18.28
CA PHE A 49 -5.23 -14.51 -17.52
C PHE A 49 -5.14 -13.86 -16.14
N LEU A 50 -5.23 -14.69 -15.10
CA LEU A 50 -4.98 -14.31 -13.70
C LEU A 50 -3.74 -15.09 -13.27
N SER A 51 -2.72 -14.38 -12.78
CA SER A 51 -1.50 -15.01 -12.25
C SER A 51 -1.80 -15.85 -11.01
N ASP A 52 -1.12 -16.97 -10.84
CA ASP A 52 -1.14 -17.74 -9.59
C ASP A 52 -0.12 -17.24 -8.56
N GLN A 53 0.57 -16.13 -8.84
CA GLN A 53 1.49 -15.48 -7.90
C GLN A 53 0.77 -14.55 -6.90
N MET A 54 -0.54 -14.41 -7.01
CA MET A 54 -1.35 -13.52 -6.17
C MET A 54 -2.67 -14.16 -5.74
N PRO A 55 -2.67 -15.41 -5.25
CA PRO A 55 -3.91 -16.07 -4.88
C PRO A 55 -4.64 -15.36 -3.73
N ARG A 56 -3.94 -14.60 -2.87
CA ARG A 56 -4.58 -13.90 -1.74
C ARG A 56 -5.49 -12.76 -2.18
N THR A 57 -5.07 -11.98 -3.18
CA THR A 57 -5.82 -10.82 -3.67
C THR A 57 -6.64 -11.14 -4.91
N THR A 58 -6.04 -11.75 -5.93
CA THR A 58 -6.75 -12.10 -7.18
C THR A 58 -6.63 -13.60 -7.48
N PRO A 59 -7.42 -14.47 -6.81
CA PRO A 59 -7.36 -15.91 -7.05
C PRO A 59 -7.83 -16.29 -8.46
N ARG A 60 -7.31 -17.41 -8.99
CA ARG A 60 -7.66 -17.89 -10.34
C ARG A 60 -9.13 -18.30 -10.45
N SER A 61 -9.75 -18.71 -9.34
CA SER A 61 -11.19 -18.95 -9.23
C SER A 61 -12.05 -17.71 -9.50
N ALA A 62 -11.51 -16.49 -9.40
CA ALA A 62 -12.19 -15.24 -9.76
C ALA A 62 -12.36 -15.04 -11.28
N ARG A 63 -11.67 -15.81 -12.12
CA ARG A 63 -11.67 -15.65 -13.59
C ARG A 63 -13.07 -15.54 -14.22
N PRO A 64 -14.11 -16.30 -13.83
CA PRO A 64 -15.43 -16.15 -14.41
C PRO A 64 -16.04 -14.75 -14.23
N ALA A 65 -15.72 -14.06 -13.13
CA ALA A 65 -16.15 -12.68 -12.90
C ALA A 65 -15.49 -11.74 -13.91
N PHE A 66 -14.16 -11.82 -14.08
CA PHE A 66 -13.45 -11.05 -15.11
C PHE A 66 -13.95 -11.35 -16.52
N VAL A 67 -14.22 -12.62 -16.86
CA VAL A 67 -14.78 -12.98 -18.17
C VAL A 67 -16.16 -12.37 -18.39
N LYS A 68 -17.00 -12.30 -17.34
CA LYS A 68 -18.31 -11.64 -17.39
C LYS A 68 -18.15 -10.15 -17.68
N GLU A 69 -17.23 -9.47 -17.00
CA GLU A 69 -16.95 -8.05 -17.21
C GLU A 69 -16.34 -7.78 -18.59
N ALA A 70 -15.41 -8.62 -19.04
CA ALA A 70 -14.78 -8.51 -20.36
C ALA A 70 -15.81 -8.62 -21.50
N LYS A 71 -16.88 -9.42 -21.33
CA LYS A 71 -17.98 -9.50 -22.31
C LYS A 71 -18.82 -8.22 -22.36
N ARG A 72 -18.89 -7.45 -21.27
CA ARG A 72 -19.68 -6.20 -21.20
C ARG A 72 -19.05 -5.07 -22.01
N THR A 73 -17.79 -5.17 -22.42
CA THR A 73 -17.09 -4.14 -23.22
C THR A 73 -17.65 -4.01 -24.64
N GLY A 74 -18.27 -5.08 -25.16
CA GLY A 74 -18.80 -5.13 -26.53
C GLY A 74 -17.75 -5.37 -27.62
N VAL A 75 -16.46 -5.50 -27.26
CA VAL A 75 -15.35 -5.82 -28.18
C VAL A 75 -14.56 -7.03 -27.66
N PRO A 76 -13.78 -7.75 -28.49
CA PRO A 76 -12.86 -8.76 -27.98
C PRO A 76 -11.92 -8.12 -26.94
N THR A 77 -11.93 -8.62 -25.71
CA THR A 77 -11.14 -8.05 -24.60
C THR A 77 -10.22 -9.11 -24.01
N TYR A 78 -8.94 -8.77 -23.91
CA TYR A 78 -7.86 -9.58 -23.35
C TYR A 78 -7.38 -8.93 -22.06
N VAL A 79 -7.48 -9.64 -20.94
CA VAL A 79 -7.16 -9.11 -19.61
C VAL A 79 -6.04 -9.96 -19.00
N ALA A 80 -4.98 -9.30 -18.55
CA ALA A 80 -3.92 -9.90 -17.76
C ALA A 80 -3.87 -9.23 -16.39
N VAL A 81 -4.03 -10.01 -15.32
CA VAL A 81 -3.81 -9.56 -13.93
C VAL A 81 -2.54 -10.22 -13.42
N VAL A 82 -1.57 -9.40 -13.04
CA VAL A 82 -0.17 -9.80 -12.77
C VAL A 82 0.37 -9.08 -11.54
N PRO A 83 1.35 -9.64 -10.80
CA PRO A 83 1.87 -9.02 -9.59
C PRO A 83 2.46 -7.65 -9.84
N ALA A 84 2.35 -6.75 -8.85
CA ALA A 84 2.98 -5.44 -8.90
C ALA A 84 4.52 -5.56 -9.08
N SER A 85 5.10 -6.61 -8.49
CA SER A 85 6.53 -6.93 -8.58
C SER A 85 6.96 -7.47 -9.95
N ALA A 86 6.02 -7.87 -10.82
CA ALA A 86 6.35 -8.28 -12.17
C ALA A 86 6.82 -7.05 -12.94
N ARG A 87 8.15 -6.91 -13.06
CA ARG A 87 8.80 -5.81 -13.79
C ARG A 87 8.39 -5.87 -15.25
N PHE A 88 7.54 -4.93 -15.66
CA PHE A 88 7.32 -4.66 -17.07
C PHE A 88 8.00 -3.35 -17.39
N GLY A 89 8.84 -3.33 -18.42
CA GLY A 89 9.21 -2.07 -19.06
C GLY A 89 7.90 -1.43 -19.52
N ASP A 90 7.50 -0.36 -18.84
CA ASP A 90 6.12 0.14 -18.85
C ASP A 90 5.63 0.62 -20.22
N GLU A 91 6.55 0.91 -21.14
CA GLU A 91 6.26 1.29 -22.51
C GLU A 91 6.43 0.07 -23.44
N GLY A 92 5.37 -0.30 -24.18
CA GLY A 92 5.48 -1.32 -25.22
C GLY A 92 5.03 -2.72 -24.84
N LEU A 93 4.72 -3.02 -23.56
CA LEU A 93 4.32 -4.39 -23.17
C LEU A 93 3.03 -4.83 -23.86
N LEU A 94 1.99 -4.00 -23.82
CA LEU A 94 0.69 -4.34 -24.41
C LEU A 94 0.80 -4.49 -25.92
N GLU A 95 1.63 -3.66 -26.57
CA GLU A 95 2.00 -3.78 -27.98
C GLU A 95 2.72 -5.12 -28.24
N ALA A 96 3.75 -5.45 -27.46
CA ALA A 96 4.53 -6.68 -27.61
C ALA A 96 3.70 -7.95 -27.37
N VAL A 97 2.72 -7.89 -26.46
CA VAL A 97 1.74 -8.96 -26.22
C VAL A 97 0.78 -9.04 -27.40
N HIS A 98 0.21 -7.92 -27.84
CA HIS A 98 -0.70 -7.87 -28.99
C HIS A 98 -0.05 -8.46 -30.25
N ASP A 99 1.18 -8.06 -30.58
CA ASP A 99 1.90 -8.53 -31.77
C ASP A 99 2.09 -10.05 -31.78
N ARG A 100 2.23 -10.66 -30.60
CA ARG A 100 2.38 -12.10 -30.42
C ARG A 100 1.05 -12.85 -30.35
N VAL A 101 0.00 -12.23 -29.79
CA VAL A 101 -1.36 -12.79 -29.77
C VAL A 101 -1.96 -12.76 -31.19
N GLY A 102 -1.70 -11.69 -31.95
CA GLY A 102 -2.13 -11.52 -33.34
C GLY A 102 -3.65 -11.34 -33.50
N ARG A 103 -4.35 -10.86 -32.46
CA ARG A 103 -5.81 -10.68 -32.48
C ARG A 103 -6.19 -9.23 -32.19
N ARG A 104 -7.13 -8.71 -32.96
CA ARG A 104 -7.74 -7.38 -32.73
C ARG A 104 -8.54 -7.41 -31.42
N GLY A 105 -8.52 -6.32 -30.67
CA GLY A 105 -9.24 -6.21 -29.41
C GLY A 105 -8.69 -5.15 -28.46
N LEU A 106 -9.34 -5.06 -27.32
CA LEU A 106 -8.93 -4.28 -26.16
C LEU A 106 -8.01 -5.12 -25.27
N TYR A 107 -6.81 -4.65 -25.00
CA TYR A 107 -5.85 -5.32 -24.12
C TYR A 107 -5.73 -4.52 -22.83
N VAL A 108 -5.91 -5.18 -21.69
CA VAL A 108 -5.93 -4.58 -20.36
C VAL A 108 -4.94 -5.31 -19.47
N LEU A 109 -4.08 -4.53 -18.82
CA LEU A 109 -3.14 -4.99 -17.79
C LEU A 109 -3.55 -4.37 -16.46
N LEU A 110 -3.71 -5.22 -15.45
CA LEU A 110 -4.05 -4.84 -14.08
C LEU A 110 -2.97 -5.39 -13.15
N SER A 111 -2.67 -4.62 -12.12
CA SER A 111 -1.94 -5.11 -10.96
C SER A 111 -2.92 -5.81 -10.01
N GLY A 112 -2.43 -6.78 -9.22
CA GLY A 112 -3.28 -7.58 -8.32
C GLY A 112 -3.96 -6.78 -7.22
N ASP A 113 -3.39 -5.64 -6.85
CA ASP A 113 -3.93 -4.69 -5.87
C ASP A 113 -4.94 -3.70 -6.49
N GLY A 114 -5.34 -3.89 -7.75
CA GLY A 114 -6.30 -3.03 -8.43
C GLY A 114 -5.85 -1.60 -8.72
N GLY A 115 -4.53 -1.34 -8.61
CA GLY A 115 -3.91 -0.07 -8.99
C GLY A 115 -4.21 0.38 -10.42
N SER A 116 -3.54 1.44 -10.88
CA SER A 116 -3.87 2.10 -12.15
C SER A 116 -3.90 1.13 -13.35
N PRO A 117 -5.09 0.84 -13.93
CA PRO A 117 -5.18 -0.03 -15.09
C PRO A 117 -4.39 0.55 -16.24
N ARG A 118 -3.82 -0.31 -17.08
CA ARG A 118 -3.28 0.08 -18.38
C ARG A 118 -4.07 -0.60 -19.46
N ALA A 119 -4.43 0.15 -20.48
CA ALA A 119 -5.21 -0.39 -21.57
C ALA A 119 -4.80 0.20 -22.91
N ALA A 120 -4.81 -0.66 -23.93
CA ALA A 120 -4.55 -0.30 -25.32
C ALA A 120 -5.57 -0.97 -26.22
N ALA A 121 -6.06 -0.23 -27.21
CA ALA A 121 -7.00 -0.71 -28.21
C ALA A 121 -6.26 -1.00 -29.52
N PHE A 122 -6.34 -2.23 -30.00
CA PHE A 122 -5.70 -2.63 -31.27
C PHE A 122 -6.75 -3.07 -32.28
N GLY A 123 -6.95 -2.24 -33.31
CA GLY A 123 -7.88 -2.54 -34.40
C GLY A 123 -9.36 -2.52 -34.00
N VAL A 124 -9.69 -1.90 -32.86
CA VAL A 124 -11.05 -1.60 -32.35
C VAL A 124 -11.12 -0.14 -31.92
N ASP A 125 -12.31 0.48 -32.02
CA ASP A 125 -12.53 1.89 -31.69
C ASP A 125 -13.09 2.03 -30.26
N VAL A 126 -12.19 2.11 -29.28
CA VAL A 126 -12.52 2.35 -27.86
C VAL A 126 -11.48 3.26 -27.24
N GLN A 127 -11.93 4.19 -26.39
CA GLN A 127 -11.09 5.14 -25.64
C GLN A 127 -10.39 4.44 -24.45
N ALA A 128 -9.53 3.47 -24.75
CA ALA A 128 -8.93 2.59 -23.74
C ALA A 128 -8.06 3.33 -22.73
N ARG A 129 -7.20 4.25 -23.21
CA ARG A 129 -6.26 4.99 -22.37
C ARG A 129 -6.99 5.97 -21.46
N GLU A 130 -7.98 6.66 -22.00
CA GLU A 130 -8.81 7.61 -21.27
C GLU A 130 -9.67 6.89 -20.24
N ALA A 131 -10.24 5.72 -20.57
CA ALA A 131 -11.00 4.92 -19.62
C ALA A 131 -10.13 4.43 -18.46
N ALA A 132 -8.89 4.00 -18.75
CA ALA A 132 -7.91 3.63 -17.74
C ALA A 132 -7.52 4.82 -16.84
N MET A 133 -7.36 6.01 -17.43
CA MET A 133 -7.06 7.24 -16.70
C MET A 133 -8.24 7.68 -15.82
N ALA A 134 -9.47 7.65 -16.33
CA ALA A 134 -10.68 7.94 -15.56
C ALA A 134 -10.83 6.97 -14.37
N THR A 135 -10.62 5.68 -14.61
CA THR A 135 -10.68 4.65 -13.54
C THR A 135 -9.69 4.95 -12.43
N THR A 136 -8.45 5.30 -12.77
CA THR A 136 -7.41 5.69 -11.80
C THR A 136 -7.81 6.88 -10.92
N PHE A 137 -8.64 7.81 -11.40
CA PHE A 137 -9.03 8.99 -10.64
C PHE A 137 -10.36 8.86 -9.92
N GLU A 138 -11.25 8.01 -10.42
CA GLU A 138 -12.61 7.87 -9.90
C GLU A 138 -12.74 6.74 -8.88
N LEU A 139 -11.84 5.74 -8.89
CA LEU A 139 -11.84 4.68 -7.89
C LEU A 139 -10.97 5.01 -6.67
N PRO A 140 -11.43 4.58 -5.48
CA PRO A 140 -10.62 4.54 -4.26
C PRO A 140 -9.39 3.66 -4.39
N TYR A 141 -8.38 3.89 -3.55
CA TYR A 141 -7.09 3.18 -3.61
C TYR A 141 -7.17 1.72 -3.14
N ASP A 142 -8.13 1.42 -2.28
CA ASP A 142 -8.45 0.10 -1.73
C ASP A 142 -9.36 -0.71 -2.67
N ALA A 143 -9.63 -0.22 -3.88
CA ALA A 143 -10.36 -0.98 -4.88
C ALA A 143 -9.49 -2.09 -5.49
N GLY A 144 -9.83 -3.36 -5.23
CA GLY A 144 -9.17 -4.53 -5.82
C GLY A 144 -9.30 -4.64 -7.34
N ALA A 145 -8.54 -5.57 -7.94
CA ALA A 145 -8.39 -5.68 -9.39
C ALA A 145 -9.71 -5.91 -10.15
N LEU A 146 -10.66 -6.62 -9.54
CA LEU A 146 -11.96 -6.88 -10.14
C LEU A 146 -12.83 -5.62 -10.18
N ASP A 147 -12.81 -4.80 -9.13
CA ASP A 147 -13.55 -3.55 -9.09
C ASP A 147 -12.94 -2.49 -10.02
N ALA A 148 -11.60 -2.43 -10.07
CA ALA A 148 -10.88 -1.65 -11.06
C ALA A 148 -11.33 -2.01 -12.48
N PHE A 149 -11.41 -3.30 -12.78
CA PHE A 149 -11.85 -3.75 -14.09
C PHE A 149 -13.34 -3.46 -14.37
N ARG A 150 -14.23 -3.68 -13.40
CA ARG A 150 -15.66 -3.37 -13.52
C ARG A 150 -15.88 -1.89 -13.84
N HIS A 151 -15.25 -1.00 -13.07
CA HIS A 151 -15.37 0.43 -13.26
C HIS A 151 -14.77 0.88 -14.60
N PHE A 152 -13.62 0.32 -14.98
CA PHE A 152 -13.04 0.54 -16.31
C PHE A 152 -14.00 0.18 -17.44
N VAL A 153 -14.68 -0.96 -17.33
CA VAL A 153 -15.71 -1.36 -18.30
C VAL A 153 -16.90 -0.41 -18.28
N ASP A 154 -17.33 0.06 -17.10
CA ASP A 154 -18.40 1.06 -16.98
C ASP A 154 -18.03 2.39 -17.63
N VAL A 155 -16.78 2.84 -17.52
CA VAL A 155 -16.27 4.04 -18.19
C VAL A 155 -16.23 3.86 -19.70
N ILE A 156 -15.76 2.71 -20.21
CA ILE A 156 -15.79 2.44 -21.65
C ILE A 156 -17.23 2.50 -22.17
N ARG A 157 -18.17 1.88 -21.45
CA ARG A 157 -19.57 1.83 -21.85
C ARG A 157 -20.29 3.17 -21.77
N SER A 158 -19.80 4.11 -20.97
CA SER A 158 -20.43 5.43 -20.88
C SER A 158 -20.15 6.28 -22.12
N GLY A 159 -19.14 5.97 -22.93
CA GLY A 159 -18.75 6.75 -24.11
C GLY A 159 -18.00 8.06 -23.78
N ASP A 160 -18.08 8.51 -22.53
CA ASP A 160 -17.52 9.77 -22.03
C ASP A 160 -16.13 9.62 -21.37
N ALA A 161 -15.35 8.62 -21.78
CA ALA A 161 -14.08 8.28 -21.13
C ALA A 161 -13.11 9.48 -21.04
N ALA A 162 -12.93 10.25 -22.12
CA ALA A 162 -12.10 11.45 -22.12
C ALA A 162 -12.60 12.52 -21.13
N ALA A 163 -13.90 12.82 -21.13
CA ALA A 163 -14.49 13.83 -20.25
C ALA A 163 -14.38 13.43 -18.77
N ARG A 164 -14.59 12.15 -18.46
CA ARG A 164 -14.42 11.58 -17.12
C ARG A 164 -12.96 11.62 -16.67
N ALA A 165 -12.03 11.30 -17.55
CA ALA A 165 -10.61 11.36 -17.24
C ALA A 165 -10.13 12.79 -16.97
N ASP A 166 -10.58 13.76 -17.77
CA ASP A 166 -10.30 15.19 -17.54
C ASP A 166 -10.92 15.70 -16.24
N SER A 167 -12.18 15.32 -15.96
CA SER A 167 -12.87 15.64 -14.71
C SER A 167 -12.13 15.08 -13.50
N GLY A 168 -11.82 13.77 -13.50
CA GLY A 168 -11.08 13.11 -12.43
C GLY A 168 -9.70 13.73 -12.23
N ALA A 169 -8.97 14.02 -13.31
CA ALA A 169 -7.69 14.73 -13.22
C ALA A 169 -7.83 16.13 -12.63
N SER A 170 -8.92 16.86 -12.94
CA SER A 170 -9.18 18.19 -12.37
C SER A 170 -9.53 18.15 -10.89
N GLN A 171 -10.38 17.21 -10.46
CA GLN A 171 -10.76 16.97 -9.06
C GLN A 171 -9.53 16.57 -8.24
N SER A 172 -8.73 15.65 -8.77
CA SER A 172 -7.47 15.23 -8.18
C SER A 172 -6.47 16.38 -7.98
N ARG A 173 -6.35 17.28 -8.97
CA ARG A 173 -5.55 18.52 -8.85
C ARG A 173 -6.14 19.51 -7.83
N ALA A 174 -7.47 19.60 -7.72
CA ALA A 174 -8.15 20.37 -6.69
C ALA A 174 -8.03 19.73 -5.29
N GLY A 175 -7.70 18.46 -5.26
CA GLY A 175 -7.49 17.68 -4.07
C GLY A 175 -8.69 16.98 -3.50
N GLU A 176 -9.67 16.75 -4.35
CA GLU A 176 -10.76 15.84 -4.13
C GLU A 176 -10.29 14.45 -4.52
N GLU A 177 -10.56 13.50 -3.63
CA GLU A 177 -10.31 12.10 -3.87
C GLU A 177 -11.52 11.27 -3.48
N PRO A 178 -11.70 10.11 -4.12
CA PRO A 178 -12.63 9.10 -3.65
C PRO A 178 -12.27 8.70 -2.21
N ASP A 179 -13.29 8.57 -1.36
CA ASP A 179 -13.10 7.97 -0.03
C ASP A 179 -12.78 6.48 -0.16
N SER A 180 -12.17 5.89 0.87
CA SER A 180 -12.06 4.44 0.95
C SER A 180 -13.42 3.78 0.72
N ARG A 181 -13.41 2.68 -0.02
CA ARG A 181 -14.60 1.90 -0.30
C ARG A 181 -14.87 0.86 0.77
N TYR A 182 -13.81 0.35 1.38
CA TYR A 182 -13.82 -0.72 2.36
C TYR A 182 -13.39 -0.21 3.73
N THR A 183 -13.96 -0.83 4.76
CA THR A 183 -13.61 -0.53 6.15
C THR A 183 -12.22 -1.08 6.44
N SER A 184 -11.27 -0.21 6.79
CA SER A 184 -9.93 -0.62 7.24
C SER A 184 -9.95 -1.22 8.65
N LEU A 185 -8.84 -1.80 9.10
CA LEU A 185 -8.69 -2.26 10.48
C LEU A 185 -8.82 -1.09 11.46
N SER A 186 -8.18 0.03 11.16
CA SER A 186 -8.28 1.27 11.93
C SER A 186 -9.71 1.82 11.97
N ASP A 187 -10.45 1.77 10.86
CA ASP A 187 -11.86 2.17 10.81
C ASP A 187 -12.72 1.26 11.71
N ARG A 188 -12.46 -0.06 11.70
CA ARG A 188 -13.13 -1.01 12.59
C ARG A 188 -12.82 -0.74 14.07
N ASP A 189 -11.59 -0.39 14.41
CA ASP A 189 -11.24 -0.01 15.78
C ASP A 189 -11.92 1.29 16.21
N ASN A 190 -11.99 2.29 15.34
CA ASN A 190 -12.74 3.53 15.58
C ASN A 190 -14.25 3.27 15.77
N GLN A 191 -14.85 2.41 14.93
CA GLN A 191 -16.24 1.98 15.07
C GLN A 191 -16.45 1.24 16.41
N SER A 192 -15.54 0.34 16.79
CA SER A 192 -15.59 -0.41 18.06
C SER A 192 -15.48 0.53 19.25
N PHE A 193 -14.53 1.48 19.22
CA PHE A 193 -14.36 2.54 20.22
C PHE A 193 -15.63 3.38 20.37
N LEU A 194 -16.18 3.88 19.27
CA LEU A 194 -17.40 4.69 19.28
C LEU A 194 -18.60 3.88 19.80
N THR A 195 -18.69 2.60 19.43
CA THR A 195 -19.71 1.67 19.94
C THR A 195 -19.62 1.57 21.45
N GLY A 196 -18.42 1.27 21.99
CA GLY A 196 -18.19 1.17 23.43
C GLY A 196 -18.54 2.47 24.16
N LEU A 197 -18.07 3.59 23.62
CA LEU A 197 -18.32 4.94 24.15
C LEU A 197 -19.83 5.23 24.26
N LEU A 198 -20.59 4.96 23.20
CA LEU A 198 -22.03 5.23 23.17
C LEU A 198 -22.82 4.22 23.99
N LEU A 199 -22.46 2.93 23.90
CA LEU A 199 -23.15 1.83 24.59
C LEU A 199 -23.10 1.99 26.11
N VAL A 200 -22.01 2.51 26.66
CA VAL A 200 -21.87 2.78 28.10
C VAL A 200 -22.21 4.22 28.45
N GLY A 201 -21.72 5.19 27.67
CA GLY A 201 -21.88 6.61 27.96
C GLY A 201 -23.33 7.08 27.96
N VAL A 202 -24.14 6.67 26.97
CA VAL A 202 -25.55 7.12 26.86
C VAL A 202 -26.38 6.62 28.04
N PRO A 203 -26.36 5.32 28.43
CA PRO A 203 -27.05 4.85 29.62
C PRO A 203 -26.58 5.53 30.92
N VAL A 204 -25.26 5.74 31.09
CA VAL A 204 -24.72 6.42 32.26
C VAL A 204 -25.20 7.87 32.35
N VAL A 205 -25.29 8.58 31.22
CA VAL A 205 -25.85 9.94 31.18
C VAL A 205 -27.33 9.93 31.61
N TRP A 206 -28.14 9.00 31.11
CA TRP A 206 -29.56 8.88 31.51
C TRP A 206 -29.72 8.66 33.02
N VAL A 207 -28.98 7.70 33.58
CA VAL A 207 -29.03 7.39 35.02
C VAL A 207 -28.52 8.57 35.85
N SER A 208 -27.40 9.19 35.44
CA SER A 208 -26.82 10.36 36.13
C SER A 208 -27.76 11.56 36.10
N ALA A 209 -28.43 11.80 34.97
CA ALA A 209 -29.45 12.85 34.83
C ALA A 209 -30.65 12.58 35.74
N GLY A 210 -31.16 11.34 35.77
CA GLY A 210 -32.24 10.93 36.67
C GLY A 210 -31.88 11.13 38.14
N TRP A 211 -30.65 10.78 38.54
CA TRP A 211 -30.15 11.00 39.89
C TRP A 211 -30.00 12.49 40.22
N TYR A 212 -29.46 13.29 39.30
CA TYR A 212 -29.31 14.73 39.47
C TYR A 212 -30.66 15.44 39.60
N VAL A 213 -31.63 15.14 38.73
CA VAL A 213 -32.99 15.69 38.79
C VAL A 213 -33.65 15.31 40.12
N ARG A 214 -33.53 14.05 40.55
CA ARG A 214 -34.03 13.62 41.86
C ARG A 214 -33.42 14.45 42.99
N ARG A 215 -32.10 14.65 43.00
CA ARG A 215 -31.39 15.45 44.01
C ARG A 215 -31.89 16.89 44.03
N TRP A 216 -32.18 17.47 42.86
CA TRP A 216 -32.61 18.85 42.71
C TRP A 216 -34.08 19.09 43.12
N CYS A 217 -34.95 18.08 42.95
CA CYS A 217 -36.37 18.13 43.32
C CYS A 217 -36.65 17.86 44.82
N HIS A 218 -35.63 17.74 45.68
CA HIS A 218 -35.80 17.44 47.12
C HIS A 218 -36.58 18.50 47.93
N GLY A 219 -37.01 19.62 47.34
CA GLY A 219 -37.67 20.71 48.05
C GLY A 219 -39.20 20.81 47.92
N LYS A 220 -39.86 20.25 46.88
CA LYS A 220 -41.31 20.45 46.67
C LYS A 220 -41.93 19.29 45.89
N GLY A 221 -42.84 18.54 46.54
CA GLY A 221 -43.93 17.75 45.96
C GLY A 221 -43.65 16.80 44.77
N ALA A 222 -43.79 15.49 45.03
CA ALA A 222 -43.72 14.34 44.10
C ALA A 222 -42.31 13.96 43.60
N ARG A 223 -41.84 12.77 44.01
CA ARG A 223 -40.56 12.17 43.61
C ARG A 223 -40.72 11.55 42.20
N PRO A 224 -40.01 12.02 41.15
CA PRO A 224 -39.90 11.22 39.94
C PRO A 224 -39.10 9.95 40.29
N PRO A 225 -39.60 8.74 39.96
CA PRO A 225 -38.90 7.52 40.31
C PRO A 225 -37.63 7.40 39.47
N VAL A 226 -36.51 6.99 40.10
CA VAL A 226 -35.26 6.65 39.39
C VAL A 226 -35.52 5.62 38.29
N VAL A 227 -36.56 4.79 38.47
CA VAL A 227 -37.10 3.84 37.48
C VAL A 227 -37.41 4.50 36.13
N GLY A 228 -37.84 5.78 36.12
CA GLY A 228 -38.14 6.51 34.88
C GLY A 228 -36.92 6.84 34.01
N ALA A 229 -35.71 6.85 34.58
CA ALA A 229 -34.46 7.05 33.85
C ALA A 229 -33.77 5.72 33.49
N VAL A 230 -34.11 4.63 34.18
CA VAL A 230 -33.58 3.28 33.89
C VAL A 230 -34.16 2.74 32.59
N LEU A 231 -35.46 2.93 32.33
CA LEU A 231 -36.08 2.48 31.09
C LEU A 231 -35.43 3.07 29.82
N PRO A 232 -35.24 4.41 29.68
CA PRO A 232 -34.55 4.97 28.52
C PRO A 232 -33.08 4.55 28.45
N ALA A 233 -32.40 4.39 29.59
CA ALA A 233 -31.03 3.86 29.62
C ALA A 233 -30.95 2.44 29.03
N VAL A 234 -31.86 1.55 29.43
CA VAL A 234 -31.96 0.18 28.91
C VAL A 234 -32.34 0.18 27.43
N VAL A 235 -33.33 0.98 27.03
CA VAL A 235 -33.74 1.08 25.62
C VAL A 235 -32.59 1.59 24.76
N SER A 236 -31.86 2.64 25.18
CA SER A 236 -30.69 3.12 24.45
C SER A 236 -29.58 2.07 24.36
N ALA A 237 -29.30 1.34 25.45
CA ALA A 237 -28.32 0.26 25.43
C ALA A 237 -28.70 -0.85 24.45
N VAL A 238 -29.98 -1.24 24.41
CA VAL A 238 -30.48 -2.25 23.46
C VAL A 238 -30.43 -1.73 22.03
N VAL A 239 -30.86 -0.49 21.78
CA VAL A 239 -30.83 0.10 20.43
C VAL A 239 -29.40 0.22 19.91
N ILE A 240 -28.44 0.64 20.73
CA ILE A 240 -27.03 0.74 20.32
C ILE A 240 -26.42 -0.66 20.19
N GLY A 241 -26.66 -1.54 21.16
CA GLY A 241 -26.15 -2.91 21.18
C GLY A 241 -26.71 -3.81 20.07
N VAL A 242 -27.88 -3.50 19.51
CA VAL A 242 -28.44 -4.25 18.36
C VAL A 242 -28.27 -3.50 17.05
N GLY A 243 -28.35 -2.17 17.09
CA GLY A 243 -28.27 -1.33 15.90
C GLY A 243 -26.86 -1.20 15.35
N ALA A 244 -25.84 -1.19 16.21
CA ALA A 244 -24.46 -0.99 15.77
C ALA A 244 -23.94 -2.10 14.82
N PRO A 245 -24.15 -3.41 15.10
CA PRO A 245 -23.78 -4.46 14.15
C PRO A 245 -24.57 -4.47 12.84
N LEU A 246 -25.76 -3.86 12.83
CA LEU A 246 -26.58 -3.72 11.62
C LEU A 246 -26.16 -2.52 10.74
N LEU A 247 -25.49 -1.55 11.34
CA LEU A 247 -24.93 -0.38 10.63
C LEU A 247 -23.49 -0.60 10.18
N TRP A 248 -22.73 -1.40 10.93
CA TRP A 248 -21.33 -1.73 10.68
C TRP A 248 -21.18 -3.23 10.42
N ASP A 249 -21.84 -3.69 9.36
CA ASP A 249 -21.97 -5.10 8.97
C ASP A 249 -20.80 -5.60 8.10
N ASP A 250 -19.88 -4.73 7.71
CA ASP A 250 -18.65 -5.15 7.03
C ASP A 250 -17.91 -6.17 7.89
N THR A 251 -17.42 -7.24 7.26
CA THR A 251 -16.62 -8.26 7.93
C THR A 251 -15.22 -8.38 7.32
N ARG A 252 -14.91 -7.60 6.28
CA ARG A 252 -13.65 -7.67 5.55
C ARG A 252 -13.13 -6.31 5.13
N THR A 253 -11.81 -6.22 4.96
CA THR A 253 -11.06 -5.04 4.49
C THR A 253 -11.05 -4.87 2.97
N ASP A 254 -11.52 -5.87 2.22
CA ASP A 254 -11.67 -5.79 0.76
C ASP A 254 -12.92 -6.53 0.26
N SER A 255 -13.16 -6.46 -1.06
CA SER A 255 -14.20 -7.24 -1.75
C SER A 255 -13.65 -8.40 -2.58
N ASP A 256 -12.35 -8.65 -2.49
CA ASP A 256 -11.71 -9.62 -3.35
C ASP A 256 -12.21 -11.04 -3.00
N PRO A 257 -12.42 -11.90 -4.03
CA PRO A 257 -12.91 -13.24 -3.78
C PRO A 257 -11.92 -14.01 -2.92
N LEU A 258 -12.43 -14.76 -1.93
CA LEU A 258 -11.57 -15.59 -1.09
C LEU A 258 -10.84 -16.66 -1.93
N PRO A 259 -9.55 -16.89 -1.68
CA PRO A 259 -8.81 -17.97 -2.33
C PRO A 259 -9.38 -19.34 -1.98
N THR A 260 -9.46 -20.22 -2.97
CA THR A 260 -9.68 -21.65 -2.72
C THR A 260 -8.36 -22.36 -2.40
N ALA A 261 -8.42 -23.54 -1.80
CA ALA A 261 -7.23 -24.39 -1.61
C ALA A 261 -6.51 -24.71 -2.93
N ALA A 262 -7.26 -24.78 -4.05
CA ALA A 262 -6.67 -24.98 -5.37
C ALA A 262 -5.94 -23.72 -5.88
N ASP A 263 -6.45 -22.53 -5.56
CA ASP A 263 -5.76 -21.27 -5.88
C ASP A 263 -4.44 -21.16 -5.12
N MET A 264 -4.47 -21.43 -3.80
CA MET A 264 -3.28 -21.41 -2.94
C MET A 264 -2.24 -22.49 -3.28
N ALA A 265 -2.64 -23.52 -4.02
CA ALA A 265 -1.77 -24.61 -4.46
C ALA A 265 -1.20 -24.40 -5.87
N ALA A 266 -1.86 -23.60 -6.72
CA ALA A 266 -1.63 -23.58 -8.16
C ALA A 266 -0.18 -23.29 -8.55
N ARG A 267 0.44 -22.28 -7.93
CA ARG A 267 1.84 -21.91 -8.20
C ARG A 267 2.80 -22.97 -7.67
N THR A 268 2.66 -23.38 -6.42
CA THR A 268 3.48 -24.45 -5.84
C THR A 268 3.38 -25.74 -6.67
N ASP A 269 2.19 -26.13 -7.14
CA ASP A 269 1.99 -27.31 -7.99
C ASP A 269 2.73 -27.19 -9.33
N ARG A 270 2.67 -26.02 -9.98
CA ARG A 270 3.42 -25.74 -11.21
C ARG A 270 4.93 -25.84 -10.98
N VAL A 271 5.44 -25.23 -9.92
CA VAL A 271 6.87 -25.23 -9.60
C VAL A 271 7.33 -26.64 -9.25
N ALA A 272 6.59 -27.35 -8.41
CA ALA A 272 6.87 -28.74 -8.08
C ALA A 272 6.85 -29.64 -9.31
N GLU A 273 5.89 -29.46 -10.24
CA GLU A 273 5.87 -30.20 -11.50
C GLU A 273 7.13 -29.98 -12.33
N ALA A 274 7.58 -28.74 -12.48
CA ALA A 274 8.82 -28.45 -13.20
C ALA A 274 10.06 -29.03 -12.48
N LEU A 275 10.09 -28.98 -11.15
CA LEU A 275 11.20 -29.49 -10.35
C LEU A 275 11.30 -31.03 -10.30
N ARG A 276 10.30 -31.76 -10.83
CA ARG A 276 10.40 -33.22 -11.01
C ARG A 276 11.36 -33.59 -12.15
N ASP A 277 11.45 -32.73 -13.16
CA ASP A 277 12.24 -32.99 -14.36
C ASP A 277 13.58 -32.25 -14.34
N ASP A 278 13.63 -31.04 -13.76
CA ASP A 278 14.79 -30.14 -13.77
C ASP A 278 15.09 -29.60 -12.36
N PRO A 279 16.33 -29.69 -11.84
CA PRO A 279 16.67 -29.11 -10.54
C PRO A 279 16.60 -27.57 -10.49
N VAL A 280 16.51 -26.86 -11.62
CA VAL A 280 16.49 -25.39 -11.69
C VAL A 280 15.18 -24.90 -12.32
N TYR A 281 14.36 -24.23 -11.52
CA TYR A 281 13.16 -23.54 -11.98
C TYR A 281 13.37 -22.03 -12.05
N VAL A 282 12.99 -21.42 -13.18
CA VAL A 282 12.94 -19.97 -13.35
C VAL A 282 11.52 -19.58 -13.76
N ASP A 283 10.89 -18.71 -12.98
CA ASP A 283 9.54 -18.25 -13.25
C ASP A 283 9.46 -17.45 -14.57
N PRO A 284 8.38 -17.60 -15.36
CA PRO A 284 8.22 -16.84 -16.60
C PRO A 284 8.29 -15.31 -16.46
N PHE A 285 7.89 -14.76 -15.31
CA PHE A 285 8.02 -13.31 -15.04
C PHE A 285 9.44 -12.89 -14.63
N ALA A 286 10.30 -13.85 -14.30
CA ALA A 286 11.73 -13.67 -14.06
C ALA A 286 12.58 -13.96 -15.32
N SER A 287 11.95 -14.28 -16.46
CA SER A 287 12.65 -14.60 -17.70
C SER A 287 13.49 -13.41 -18.19
N GLY A 288 14.75 -13.70 -18.56
CA GLY A 288 15.73 -12.70 -18.99
C GLY A 288 16.76 -12.28 -17.94
N LEU A 289 16.58 -12.63 -16.66
CA LEU A 289 17.58 -12.37 -15.60
C LEU A 289 18.76 -13.34 -15.64
N LEU A 290 18.53 -14.57 -16.13
CA LEU A 290 19.57 -15.55 -16.36
C LEU A 290 19.68 -15.83 -17.85
N THR A 291 20.90 -15.77 -18.38
CA THR A 291 21.17 -16.24 -19.74
C THR A 291 21.02 -17.76 -19.82
N ARG A 292 20.77 -18.29 -21.03
CA ARG A 292 20.71 -19.75 -21.26
C ARG A 292 21.98 -20.47 -20.77
N GLY A 293 23.14 -19.88 -20.98
CA GLY A 293 24.43 -20.44 -20.52
C GLY A 293 24.51 -20.51 -19.00
N GLN A 294 24.19 -19.41 -18.32
CA GLN A 294 24.17 -19.35 -16.85
C GLN A 294 23.20 -20.37 -16.24
N ARG A 295 22.01 -20.52 -16.82
CA ARG A 295 21.04 -21.53 -16.38
C ARG A 295 21.62 -22.95 -16.52
N ALA A 296 22.17 -23.29 -17.68
CA ALA A 296 22.77 -24.60 -17.93
C ALA A 296 23.96 -24.90 -16.99
N GLU A 297 24.72 -23.87 -16.60
CA GLU A 297 25.81 -24.00 -15.62
C GLU A 297 25.28 -24.32 -14.21
N LEU A 298 24.21 -23.65 -13.78
CA LEU A 298 23.53 -23.94 -12.50
C LEU A 298 22.96 -25.36 -12.48
N GLU A 299 22.29 -25.78 -13.56
CA GLU A 299 21.76 -27.14 -13.72
C GLU A 299 22.87 -28.18 -13.63
N ALA A 300 23.97 -27.97 -14.37
CA ALA A 300 25.13 -28.86 -14.33
C ALA A 300 25.76 -28.89 -12.92
N HIS A 301 25.73 -27.79 -12.17
CA HIS A 301 26.22 -27.74 -10.80
C HIS A 301 25.30 -28.49 -9.83
N ALA A 302 24.00 -28.27 -9.90
CA ALA A 302 23.01 -29.00 -9.10
C ALA A 302 23.11 -30.52 -9.32
N GLN A 303 23.20 -30.96 -10.58
CA GLN A 303 23.39 -32.38 -10.91
C GLN A 303 24.71 -32.97 -10.39
N ARG A 304 25.80 -32.17 -10.31
CA ARG A 304 27.06 -32.61 -9.69
C ARG A 304 26.91 -32.85 -8.20
N LEU A 305 26.14 -32.02 -7.49
CA LEU A 305 25.86 -32.18 -6.07
C LEU A 305 24.95 -33.38 -5.81
N GLU A 306 23.94 -33.58 -6.67
CA GLU A 306 23.05 -34.73 -6.59
C GLU A 306 23.82 -36.06 -6.74
N ARG A 307 24.75 -36.16 -7.70
CA ARG A 307 25.65 -37.33 -7.84
C ARG A 307 26.54 -37.60 -6.62
N ARG A 308 26.75 -36.59 -5.77
CA ARG A 308 27.48 -36.71 -4.49
C ARG A 308 26.55 -37.01 -3.30
N GLY A 309 25.26 -37.23 -3.55
CA GLY A 309 24.27 -37.55 -2.52
C GLY A 309 23.65 -36.32 -1.84
N VAL A 310 23.78 -35.13 -2.43
CA VAL A 310 23.19 -33.87 -1.94
C VAL A 310 22.33 -33.27 -3.04
N PRO A 311 21.05 -33.68 -3.18
CA PRO A 311 20.15 -33.08 -4.16
C PRO A 311 19.92 -31.60 -3.82
N VAL A 312 19.96 -30.74 -4.84
CA VAL A 312 19.71 -29.30 -4.69
C VAL A 312 18.69 -28.85 -5.72
N ARG A 313 17.72 -28.04 -5.27
CA ARG A 313 16.67 -27.45 -6.11
C ARG A 313 16.76 -25.94 -6.04
N VAL A 314 16.94 -25.30 -7.19
CA VAL A 314 17.02 -23.85 -7.33
C VAL A 314 15.72 -23.32 -7.89
N VAL A 315 15.15 -22.29 -7.26
CA VAL A 315 13.83 -21.77 -7.58
C VAL A 315 13.89 -20.24 -7.63
N VAL A 316 13.88 -19.68 -8.84
CA VAL A 316 13.86 -18.23 -9.07
C VAL A 316 12.42 -17.79 -9.30
N VAL A 317 11.81 -17.13 -8.33
CA VAL A 317 10.37 -16.79 -8.33
C VAL A 317 10.10 -15.46 -7.65
N PRO A 318 9.14 -14.63 -8.12
CA PRO A 318 8.69 -13.44 -7.38
C PRO A 318 8.15 -13.83 -6.01
N LEU A 319 8.64 -13.20 -4.95
CA LEU A 319 8.10 -13.33 -3.60
C LEU A 319 7.36 -12.04 -3.26
N SER A 320 6.09 -12.16 -2.86
CA SER A 320 5.21 -11.03 -2.62
C SER A 320 4.25 -11.34 -1.48
N PRO A 321 3.83 -10.36 -0.66
CA PRO A 321 2.84 -10.59 0.39
C PRO A 321 1.53 -11.21 -0.12
N GLU A 322 1.14 -10.93 -1.36
CA GLU A 322 -0.08 -11.46 -1.98
C GLU A 322 0.03 -12.94 -2.40
N ASP A 323 1.22 -13.54 -2.28
CA ASP A 323 1.47 -14.90 -2.68
C ASP A 323 1.09 -15.94 -1.62
N GLU A 324 1.10 -17.23 -1.98
CA GLU A 324 0.68 -18.29 -1.06
C GLU A 324 1.57 -18.44 0.18
N SER A 325 2.79 -17.92 0.10
CA SER A 325 3.80 -17.89 1.16
C SER A 325 3.82 -16.58 1.95
N ALA A 326 3.02 -15.58 1.57
CA ALA A 326 3.11 -14.21 2.09
C ALA A 326 4.53 -13.64 1.96
N GLY A 327 5.21 -13.94 0.84
CA GLY A 327 6.56 -13.47 0.55
C GLY A 327 7.70 -14.25 1.21
N ASP A 328 7.42 -15.28 2.02
CA ASP A 328 8.44 -16.08 2.70
C ASP A 328 8.94 -17.26 1.82
N GLY A 329 10.20 -17.18 1.36
CA GLY A 329 10.77 -18.20 0.47
C GLY A 329 11.00 -19.56 1.15
N GLU A 330 11.21 -19.62 2.47
CA GLU A 330 11.34 -20.89 3.18
C GLU A 330 10.00 -21.61 3.36
N ALA A 331 8.93 -20.83 3.64
CA ALA A 331 7.56 -21.31 3.67
C ALA A 331 7.11 -21.78 2.29
N PHE A 332 7.53 -21.08 1.22
CA PHE A 332 7.33 -21.52 -0.15
C PHE A 332 8.04 -22.84 -0.45
N ALA A 333 9.32 -22.95 -0.10
CA ALA A 333 10.10 -24.18 -0.25
C ALA A 333 9.48 -25.36 0.51
N ARG A 334 8.94 -25.13 1.73
CA ARG A 334 8.20 -26.14 2.50
C ARG A 334 7.03 -26.70 1.70
N ARG A 335 6.23 -25.82 1.09
CA ARG A 335 5.06 -26.22 0.30
C ARG A 335 5.48 -27.02 -0.92
N ILE A 336 6.56 -26.64 -1.60
CA ILE A 336 7.11 -27.41 -2.72
C ILE A 336 7.55 -28.81 -2.27
N HIS A 337 8.30 -28.91 -1.17
CA HIS A 337 8.74 -30.20 -0.62
C HIS A 337 7.55 -31.11 -0.30
N GLN A 338 6.49 -30.57 0.31
CA GLN A 338 5.25 -31.31 0.58
C GLN A 338 4.59 -31.85 -0.71
N ARG A 339 4.68 -31.13 -1.83
CA ARG A 339 4.13 -31.57 -3.13
C ARG A 339 5.01 -32.59 -3.85
N LEU A 340 6.31 -32.57 -3.59
CA LEU A 340 7.27 -33.53 -4.14
C LEU A 340 7.38 -34.81 -3.27
N GLY A 341 7.02 -34.74 -1.98
CA GLY A 341 7.20 -35.83 -1.04
C GLY A 341 8.67 -36.20 -0.87
N THR A 342 8.97 -37.48 -0.63
CA THR A 342 10.36 -37.97 -0.48
C THR A 342 11.20 -37.82 -1.75
N ALA A 343 10.56 -37.75 -2.93
CA ALA A 343 11.27 -37.43 -4.18
C ALA A 343 11.77 -35.98 -4.19
N GLY A 344 11.25 -35.14 -3.31
CA GLY A 344 11.66 -33.75 -3.09
C GLY A 344 12.77 -33.57 -2.07
N ASP A 345 13.33 -34.64 -1.50
CA ASP A 345 14.35 -34.49 -0.45
C ASP A 345 15.59 -33.80 -1.03
N GLY A 346 16.09 -32.78 -0.34
CA GLY A 346 17.18 -31.94 -0.84
C GLY A 346 17.29 -30.57 -0.17
N VAL A 347 18.30 -29.80 -0.59
CA VAL A 347 18.43 -28.38 -0.23
C VAL A 347 17.67 -27.54 -1.25
N TYR A 348 16.83 -26.65 -0.78
CA TYR A 348 16.09 -25.69 -1.61
C TYR A 348 16.77 -24.33 -1.53
N VAL A 349 17.01 -23.71 -2.69
CA VAL A 349 17.52 -22.35 -2.83
C VAL A 349 16.44 -21.54 -3.53
N VAL A 350 15.72 -20.70 -2.78
CA VAL A 350 14.67 -19.82 -3.30
C VAL A 350 15.23 -18.42 -3.47
N ALA A 351 15.04 -17.84 -4.64
CA ALA A 351 15.60 -16.56 -5.02
C ALA A 351 14.52 -15.63 -5.57
N PRO A 352 14.35 -14.40 -5.03
CA PRO A 352 13.56 -13.38 -5.69
C PRO A 352 14.20 -12.97 -7.02
N PRO A 353 13.42 -12.51 -8.01
CA PRO A 353 13.88 -12.18 -9.36
C PRO A 353 14.51 -10.78 -9.38
N SER A 354 15.57 -10.61 -8.60
CA SER A 354 16.32 -9.37 -8.47
C SER A 354 17.81 -9.63 -8.64
N GLU A 355 18.52 -8.61 -9.13
CA GLU A 355 19.98 -8.61 -9.20
C GLU A 355 20.62 -8.49 -7.81
N THR A 356 19.87 -7.98 -6.84
CA THR A 356 20.25 -7.76 -5.44
C THR A 356 19.23 -8.41 -4.49
N GLY A 357 19.51 -8.48 -3.17
CA GLY A 357 18.63 -9.12 -2.16
C GLY A 357 19.11 -10.45 -1.55
N GLY A 358 18.30 -11.05 -0.68
CA GLY A 358 18.60 -12.34 -0.05
C GLY A 358 18.31 -13.56 -0.92
N LEU A 359 18.85 -14.71 -0.52
CA LEU A 359 18.44 -16.05 -0.97
C LEU A 359 17.96 -16.85 0.23
N ASP A 360 16.85 -17.56 0.11
CA ASP A 360 16.40 -18.47 1.17
C ASP A 360 16.93 -19.88 0.91
N LEU A 361 17.73 -20.41 1.84
CA LEU A 361 18.36 -21.72 1.73
C LEU A 361 17.91 -22.67 2.83
N VAL A 362 17.08 -23.65 2.51
CA VAL A 362 16.47 -24.53 3.51
C VAL A 362 16.68 -26.01 3.17
N ASN A 363 17.09 -26.80 4.17
CA ASN A 363 17.30 -28.24 4.02
C ASN A 363 16.02 -29.00 4.36
N TYR A 364 15.48 -29.75 3.39
CA TYR A 364 14.38 -30.70 3.60
C TYR A 364 14.86 -32.10 3.20
N GLY A 365 15.71 -32.72 4.02
CA GLY A 365 16.10 -34.14 3.85
C GLY A 365 17.37 -34.41 3.04
N ALA A 366 18.20 -33.40 2.76
CA ALA A 366 19.56 -33.65 2.27
C ALA A 366 20.49 -34.11 3.41
N LYS A 367 21.48 -34.94 3.07
CA LYS A 367 22.53 -35.43 4.00
C LYS A 367 23.59 -34.37 4.29
N VAL A 368 23.16 -33.19 4.70
CA VAL A 368 23.98 -32.01 4.98
C VAL A 368 23.65 -31.54 6.39
N ALA A 369 24.66 -31.10 7.13
CA ALA A 369 24.46 -30.58 8.47
C ALA A 369 23.74 -29.23 8.42
N SER A 370 22.41 -29.24 8.68
CA SER A 370 21.51 -28.10 8.47
C SER A 370 21.93 -26.82 9.21
N ARG A 371 22.46 -26.94 10.44
CA ARG A 371 22.94 -25.80 11.21
C ARG A 371 24.16 -25.14 10.57
N GLN A 372 25.16 -25.92 10.20
CA GLN A 372 26.37 -25.43 9.57
C GLN A 372 26.07 -24.85 8.18
N LEU A 373 25.13 -25.44 7.44
CA LEU A 373 24.64 -24.86 6.19
C LEU A 373 24.01 -23.49 6.44
N HIS A 374 23.11 -23.38 7.42
CA HIS A 374 22.48 -22.12 7.81
C HIS A 374 23.53 -21.05 8.18
N ASP A 375 24.43 -21.35 9.11
CA ASP A 375 25.48 -20.44 9.57
C ASP A 375 26.41 -20.02 8.40
N SER A 376 26.78 -20.96 7.52
CA SER A 376 27.67 -20.68 6.37
C SER A 376 27.01 -19.87 5.25
N THR A 377 25.69 -19.79 5.23
CA THR A 377 24.89 -19.14 4.18
C THR A 377 24.15 -17.90 4.69
N GLU A 378 24.37 -17.52 5.95
CA GLU A 378 23.81 -16.33 6.60
C GLU A 378 23.97 -15.07 5.72
N LYS A 379 25.17 -14.87 5.17
CA LYS A 379 25.47 -13.73 4.28
C LYS A 379 24.67 -13.72 2.98
N LEU A 380 24.37 -14.90 2.44
CA LEU A 380 23.56 -15.03 1.22
C LEU A 380 22.08 -14.77 1.53
N ARG A 381 21.63 -15.14 2.73
CA ARG A 381 20.25 -14.94 3.22
C ARG A 381 19.92 -13.48 3.49
N TYR A 382 20.83 -12.75 4.13
CA TYR A 382 20.64 -11.33 4.41
C TYR A 382 21.16 -10.41 3.29
N GLY A 383 21.83 -10.97 2.27
CA GLY A 383 22.38 -10.20 1.16
C GLY A 383 23.51 -9.24 1.57
N GLU A 384 24.40 -9.64 2.48
CA GLU A 384 25.50 -8.78 2.96
C GLU A 384 26.59 -8.50 1.89
N GLU A 385 27.25 -7.34 2.03
CA GLU A 385 28.23 -6.63 1.16
C GLU A 385 29.23 -7.45 0.33
N THR A 386 29.51 -8.71 0.66
CA THR A 386 30.49 -9.53 -0.09
C THR A 386 29.91 -10.27 -1.29
N SER A 387 28.57 -10.37 -1.40
CA SER A 387 27.88 -11.04 -2.53
C SER A 387 27.22 -10.05 -3.51
N ALA A 388 27.38 -8.75 -3.24
CA ALA A 388 26.67 -7.64 -3.86
C ALA A 388 27.07 -7.30 -5.31
N GLY A 389 28.22 -7.81 -5.78
CA GLY A 389 28.74 -7.57 -7.12
C GLY A 389 28.42 -8.66 -8.16
N ASP A 390 27.84 -9.78 -7.72
CA ASP A 390 27.85 -11.04 -8.46
C ASP A 390 26.59 -11.27 -9.33
N GLY A 391 25.60 -10.37 -9.23
CA GLY A 391 24.28 -10.49 -9.87
C GLY A 391 23.51 -11.72 -9.40
N LEU A 392 22.33 -11.98 -9.97
CA LEU A 392 21.53 -13.15 -9.60
C LEU A 392 22.29 -14.48 -9.77
N TYR A 393 22.97 -14.65 -10.90
CA TYR A 393 23.70 -15.88 -11.22
C TYR A 393 24.82 -16.17 -10.21
N GLY A 394 25.68 -15.20 -9.91
CA GLY A 394 26.84 -15.47 -9.07
C GLY A 394 26.45 -15.76 -7.62
N ARG A 395 25.34 -15.19 -7.12
CA ARG A 395 24.78 -15.56 -5.81
C ARG A 395 24.22 -16.98 -5.79
N LEU A 396 23.52 -17.39 -6.85
CA LEU A 396 23.04 -18.76 -6.99
C LEU A 396 24.22 -19.75 -7.08
N ASP A 397 25.26 -19.43 -7.84
CA ASP A 397 26.46 -20.28 -7.89
C ASP A 397 27.18 -20.32 -6.54
N ALA A 398 27.28 -19.19 -5.83
CA ALA A 398 27.84 -19.12 -4.48
C ALA A 398 27.05 -19.99 -3.48
N ALA A 399 25.72 -19.98 -3.57
CA ALA A 399 24.84 -20.86 -2.80
C ALA A 399 25.13 -22.34 -3.07
N LEU A 400 25.21 -22.74 -4.35
CA LEU A 400 25.55 -24.12 -4.72
C LEU A 400 26.96 -24.54 -4.23
N ARG A 401 27.95 -23.64 -4.31
CA ARG A 401 29.29 -23.86 -3.75
C ARG A 401 29.28 -23.98 -2.23
N ALA A 402 28.42 -23.22 -1.54
CA ALA A 402 28.28 -23.32 -0.08
C ALA A 402 27.68 -24.68 0.30
N VAL A 403 26.63 -25.12 -0.39
CA VAL A 403 26.05 -26.46 -0.20
C VAL A 403 27.07 -27.56 -0.46
N GLY A 404 27.89 -27.44 -1.51
CA GLY A 404 28.93 -28.42 -1.82
C GLY A 404 30.10 -28.46 -0.81
N ARG A 405 30.27 -27.43 0.01
CA ARG A 405 31.28 -27.35 1.08
C ARG A 405 30.73 -27.72 2.46
N ALA A 406 29.40 -27.73 2.61
CA ALA A 406 28.77 -28.02 3.88
C ALA A 406 29.10 -29.46 4.31
N PRO A 407 29.43 -29.68 5.61
CA PRO A 407 29.75 -31.02 6.10
C PRO A 407 28.53 -31.94 5.99
N SER A 408 28.78 -33.21 5.75
CA SER A 408 27.72 -34.23 5.77
C SER A 408 27.08 -34.29 7.15
N GLY A 409 25.75 -34.40 7.18
CA GLY A 409 24.95 -34.50 8.40
C GLY A 409 23.89 -35.59 8.29
N SER A 410 23.08 -35.73 9.35
CA SER A 410 21.84 -36.50 9.29
C SER A 410 20.88 -35.89 8.27
N SER A 411 20.01 -36.73 7.70
CA SER A 411 18.90 -36.29 6.86
C SER A 411 17.78 -35.73 7.75
N GLU A 412 18.09 -34.64 8.45
CA GLU A 412 17.15 -33.92 9.31
C GLU A 412 16.44 -32.82 8.54
N GLY A 413 15.35 -32.34 9.12
CA GLY A 413 14.60 -31.19 8.61
C GLY A 413 15.39 -29.89 8.68
N PRO A 414 14.72 -28.75 8.47
CA PRO A 414 15.37 -27.45 8.49
C PRO A 414 15.88 -27.14 9.90
N TYR A 415 16.98 -26.37 9.99
CA TYR A 415 17.56 -25.97 11.28
C TYR A 415 16.59 -25.13 12.10
N LEU A 416 15.95 -24.15 11.45
CA LEU A 416 14.83 -23.39 11.99
C LEU A 416 13.58 -23.76 11.19
N GLN A 417 12.49 -24.03 11.88
CA GLN A 417 11.23 -24.29 11.20
C GLN A 417 10.65 -22.95 10.74
N PRO A 418 10.42 -22.76 9.42
CA PRO A 418 9.88 -21.50 8.94
C PRO A 418 8.47 -21.29 9.50
N PRO A 419 8.10 -20.04 9.84
CA PRO A 419 6.77 -19.73 10.31
C PRO A 419 5.71 -20.19 9.30
N ALA A 420 4.50 -20.46 9.80
CA ALA A 420 3.37 -20.64 8.89
C ALA A 420 3.03 -19.29 8.28
N ALA A 421 2.82 -19.25 6.97
CA ALA A 421 2.24 -18.05 6.35
C ALA A 421 0.85 -17.81 6.97
N PRO A 422 0.47 -16.54 7.25
CA PRO A 422 -0.85 -16.21 7.78
C PRO A 422 -1.97 -16.81 6.93
N ASP A 423 -3.11 -17.12 7.56
CA ASP A 423 -4.30 -17.56 6.84
C ASP A 423 -4.87 -16.37 6.05
N PRO A 424 -4.94 -16.43 4.71
CA PRO A 424 -5.47 -15.32 3.91
C PRO A 424 -6.92 -14.96 4.24
N VAL A 425 -7.70 -15.89 4.80
CA VAL A 425 -9.09 -15.60 5.20
C VAL A 425 -9.13 -14.79 6.50
N GLU A 426 -8.21 -15.05 7.42
CA GLU A 426 -8.11 -14.34 8.70
C GLU A 426 -7.45 -12.97 8.54
N GLU A 427 -6.53 -12.83 7.57
CA GLU A 427 -5.80 -11.59 7.27
C GLU A 427 -6.74 -10.45 6.86
N ASP A 428 -7.71 -10.72 5.98
CA ASP A 428 -8.68 -9.71 5.54
C ASP A 428 -9.89 -9.61 6.49
N ALA A 429 -9.97 -10.42 7.54
CA ALA A 429 -11.13 -10.46 8.41
C ALA A 429 -11.10 -9.29 9.40
N LEU A 430 -12.17 -8.49 9.39
CA LEU A 430 -12.33 -7.44 10.38
C LEU A 430 -12.64 -8.03 11.76
N PRO A 431 -11.97 -7.54 12.83
CA PRO A 431 -12.33 -7.90 14.18
C PRO A 431 -13.80 -7.64 14.49
N ALA A 432 -14.37 -8.41 15.42
CA ALA A 432 -15.73 -8.20 15.87
C ALA A 432 -15.89 -6.79 16.46
N LEU A 433 -17.03 -6.14 16.21
CA LEU A 433 -17.32 -4.78 16.68
C LEU A 433 -17.21 -4.58 18.21
N TYR A 434 -17.35 -5.66 18.98
CA TYR A 434 -17.23 -5.65 20.45
C TYR A 434 -15.86 -6.09 20.96
N SER A 435 -14.84 -6.03 20.11
CA SER A 435 -13.45 -6.37 20.42
C SER A 435 -12.54 -5.15 20.30
N GLY A 436 -11.23 -5.34 20.48
CA GLY A 436 -10.23 -4.27 20.39
C GLY A 436 -10.56 -3.06 21.27
N ASP A 437 -10.62 -1.89 20.64
CA ASP A 437 -10.84 -0.60 21.29
C ASP A 437 -12.25 -0.37 21.83
N PHE A 438 -13.17 -1.33 21.65
CA PHE A 438 -14.47 -1.31 22.33
C PHE A 438 -14.34 -1.10 23.84
N THR A 439 -13.38 -1.78 24.48
CA THR A 439 -13.17 -1.71 25.93
C THR A 439 -12.67 -0.33 26.38
N ALA A 440 -11.76 0.27 25.61
CA ALA A 440 -11.26 1.62 25.85
C ALA A 440 -12.38 2.66 25.69
N GLY A 441 -13.19 2.54 24.63
CA GLY A 441 -14.37 3.38 24.41
C GLY A 441 -15.39 3.26 25.54
N ALA A 442 -15.71 2.04 25.96
CA ALA A 442 -16.61 1.75 27.07
C ALA A 442 -16.13 2.37 28.40
N ALA A 443 -14.84 2.24 28.71
CA ALA A 443 -14.23 2.84 29.89
C ALA A 443 -14.31 4.37 29.84
N LEU A 444 -14.01 4.99 28.69
CA LEU A 444 -14.14 6.43 28.50
C LEU A 444 -15.60 6.88 28.65
N GLY A 445 -16.57 6.12 28.11
CA GLY A 445 -18.00 6.39 28.22
C GLY A 445 -18.47 6.42 29.67
N ALA A 446 -18.00 5.48 30.49
CA ALA A 446 -18.30 5.42 31.92
C ALA A 446 -17.83 6.68 32.68
N VAL A 447 -16.70 7.27 32.28
CA VAL A 447 -16.10 8.44 32.94
C VAL A 447 -16.63 9.76 32.37
N ALA A 448 -16.78 9.85 31.04
CA ALA A 448 -17.19 11.07 30.34
C ALA A 448 -18.66 11.42 30.62
N GLY A 449 -19.55 10.42 30.75
CA GLY A 449 -20.97 10.64 31.03
C GLY A 449 -21.23 11.46 32.30
N PRO A 450 -20.69 11.07 33.47
CA PRO A 450 -20.83 11.82 34.71
C PRO A 450 -20.12 13.19 34.66
N LEU A 451 -18.96 13.29 33.99
CA LEU A 451 -18.23 14.55 33.83
C LEU A 451 -19.00 15.58 33.01
N ALA A 452 -19.57 15.19 31.87
CA ALA A 452 -20.40 16.06 31.04
C ALA A 452 -21.62 16.56 31.81
N LEU A 453 -22.23 15.69 32.62
CA LEU A 453 -23.35 16.08 33.48
C LEU A 453 -22.92 17.00 34.62
N GLY A 454 -21.75 16.77 35.22
CA GLY A 454 -21.16 17.62 36.25
C GLY A 454 -20.80 19.02 35.74
N LEU A 455 -20.25 19.13 34.53
CA LEU A 455 -19.91 20.41 33.88
C LEU A 455 -21.16 21.22 33.52
N THR A 456 -22.17 20.58 32.94
CA THR A 456 -23.45 21.23 32.61
C THR A 456 -24.20 21.68 33.87
N ALA A 457 -24.27 20.82 34.88
CA ALA A 457 -24.84 21.17 36.19
C ALA A 457 -24.07 22.29 36.90
N GLY A 458 -22.74 22.27 36.84
CA GLY A 458 -21.85 23.29 37.39
C GLY A 458 -22.04 24.65 36.70
N GLY A 459 -22.11 24.67 35.37
CA GLY A 459 -22.36 25.88 34.57
C GLY A 459 -23.75 26.48 34.85
N LEU A 460 -24.80 25.65 34.90
CA LEU A 460 -26.16 26.09 35.28
C LEU A 460 -26.23 26.60 36.72
N GLY A 461 -25.49 25.99 37.64
CA GLY A 461 -25.37 26.45 39.02
C GLY A 461 -24.64 27.80 39.14
N LEU A 462 -23.58 28.00 38.34
CA LEU A 462 -22.84 29.25 38.29
C LEU A 462 -23.68 30.38 37.69
N ALA A 463 -24.38 30.13 36.57
CA ALA A 463 -25.29 31.09 35.93
C ALA A 463 -26.41 31.55 36.88
N ARG A 464 -26.93 30.64 37.72
CA ARG A 464 -27.92 30.99 38.76
C ARG A 464 -27.34 31.81 39.91
N ARG A 465 -26.07 31.61 40.28
CA ARG A 465 -25.41 32.36 41.36
C ARG A 465 -24.91 33.73 40.93
N THR A 466 -24.53 33.91 39.67
CA THR A 466 -24.01 35.18 39.14
C THR A 466 -25.10 36.14 38.68
N GLY A 467 -26.37 35.72 38.67
CA GLY A 467 -27.49 36.59 38.33
C GLY A 467 -27.51 37.08 36.88
N LEU A 468 -26.67 36.52 35.99
CA LEU A 468 -26.81 36.73 34.54
C LEU A 468 -28.00 35.90 34.05
N GLY A 469 -29.20 36.42 34.30
CA GLY A 469 -30.38 35.99 33.57
C GLY A 469 -30.10 36.14 32.08
N TRP A 470 -30.26 35.05 31.33
CA TRP A 470 -30.46 35.14 29.88
C TRP A 470 -31.70 36.01 29.67
N ALA A 471 -31.47 37.29 29.39
CA ALA A 471 -32.50 38.19 28.90
C ALA A 471 -32.96 37.61 27.55
N ALA A 472 -34.14 37.00 27.56
CA ALA A 472 -34.87 36.72 26.35
C ALA A 472 -35.08 38.05 25.59
N PRO A 473 -34.75 38.16 24.30
CA PRO A 473 -35.11 39.33 23.54
C PRO A 473 -36.63 39.31 23.33
N VAL A 474 -37.30 40.26 23.98
CA VAL A 474 -38.72 40.54 23.82
C VAL A 474 -38.98 41.10 22.42
N THR A 475 -40.03 40.56 21.83
CA THR A 475 -40.68 40.95 20.58
C THR A 475 -41.29 42.36 20.61
N GLY A 476 -41.15 43.11 19.50
CA GLY A 476 -41.99 44.26 19.11
C GLY A 476 -41.21 45.58 18.97
N GLY A 477 -41.23 46.32 17.84
CA GLY A 477 -42.03 46.20 16.63
C GLY A 477 -41.58 47.16 15.51
N ARG A 478 -42.13 46.87 14.32
CA ARG A 478 -42.48 47.74 13.17
C ARG A 478 -41.41 48.68 12.58
N GLY A 479 -40.99 48.34 11.35
CA GLY A 479 -40.44 49.25 10.35
C GLY A 479 -40.42 48.59 8.97
N ALA A 480 -41.34 49.01 8.11
CA ALA A 480 -41.56 48.50 6.77
C ALA A 480 -40.40 48.80 5.81
N GLY A 481 -40.16 47.93 4.81
CA GLY A 481 -39.32 48.31 3.66
C GLY A 481 -38.76 47.19 2.79
N ARG A 482 -39.58 46.73 1.83
CA ARG A 482 -39.20 46.29 0.48
C ARG A 482 -38.35 45.02 0.31
N THR A 483 -39.07 44.00 -0.15
CA THR A 483 -38.68 42.94 -1.08
C THR A 483 -37.63 43.37 -2.13
N GLY A 484 -36.59 42.55 -2.26
CA GLY A 484 -35.58 42.66 -3.31
C GLY A 484 -34.84 41.34 -3.48
N THR A 485 -35.52 40.35 -4.05
CA THR A 485 -34.89 39.17 -4.68
C THR A 485 -34.00 39.62 -5.84
N ALA A 486 -32.70 39.35 -5.75
CA ALA A 486 -31.77 39.35 -6.87
C ALA A 486 -30.65 38.37 -6.50
N ASN A 487 -30.79 37.09 -6.83
CA ASN A 487 -30.18 36.53 -8.03
C ASN A 487 -29.16 37.47 -8.69
N ARG A 488 -27.88 37.17 -8.49
CA ARG A 488 -26.81 37.76 -9.31
C ARG A 488 -25.80 36.68 -9.65
N SER A 489 -26.19 35.88 -10.64
CA SER A 489 -25.29 35.45 -11.70
C SER A 489 -24.52 36.67 -12.22
N GLY A 490 -23.21 36.53 -12.42
CA GLY A 490 -22.35 37.54 -13.03
C GLY A 490 -20.89 37.06 -13.07
N PRO A 491 -20.13 37.43 -14.10
CA PRO A 491 -19.90 36.52 -15.22
C PRO A 491 -18.45 36.06 -15.34
N GLY A 492 -18.28 34.93 -16.02
CA GLY A 492 -16.99 34.49 -16.53
C GLY A 492 -16.37 35.57 -17.42
N GLY A 493 -15.11 35.89 -17.11
CA GLY A 493 -14.19 36.59 -17.99
C GLY A 493 -13.00 35.66 -18.29
N PRO A 494 -12.54 35.56 -19.54
CA PRO A 494 -11.60 34.56 -19.98
C PRO A 494 -10.20 34.87 -19.45
N ARG A 495 -9.59 33.93 -18.73
CA ARG A 495 -8.16 34.00 -18.44
C ARG A 495 -7.39 33.40 -19.60
N THR A 496 -6.88 34.30 -20.42
CA THR A 496 -5.86 34.09 -21.44
C THR A 496 -4.72 33.21 -20.93
N ARG A 497 -4.47 32.11 -21.63
CA ARG A 497 -3.24 31.30 -21.59
C ARG A 497 -2.03 32.23 -21.80
N ALA A 498 -1.10 32.23 -20.85
CA ALA A 498 0.27 32.63 -21.12
C ALA A 498 1.01 31.39 -21.69
N PRO A 499 1.74 31.50 -22.81
CA PRO A 499 2.53 30.41 -23.36
C PRO A 499 3.91 30.39 -22.70
N GLY A 500 4.27 29.27 -22.08
CA GLY A 500 5.64 29.03 -21.61
C GLY A 500 5.74 28.41 -20.23
N ASP A 501 5.20 27.20 -20.04
CA ASP A 501 5.54 26.31 -18.92
C ASP A 501 5.66 24.87 -19.45
N GLY A 502 6.66 24.65 -20.30
CA GLY A 502 7.21 23.31 -20.49
C GLY A 502 8.14 22.99 -19.30
N PRO A 503 8.17 21.76 -18.78
CA PRO A 503 9.08 21.42 -17.71
C PRO A 503 10.54 21.59 -18.17
N PRO A 504 11.39 22.32 -17.41
CA PRO A 504 12.82 22.34 -17.69
C PRO A 504 13.43 20.94 -17.43
N PRO A 505 14.48 20.56 -18.16
CA PRO A 505 15.09 19.25 -18.00
C PRO A 505 15.87 19.16 -16.67
N GLY A 506 15.59 18.13 -15.86
CA GLY A 506 16.47 17.67 -14.77
C GLY A 506 16.14 18.07 -13.32
N GLY A 507 14.93 18.57 -13.01
CA GLY A 507 14.53 18.96 -11.64
C GLY A 507 13.66 17.93 -10.91
N VAL A 508 13.88 17.78 -9.60
CA VAL A 508 12.99 17.05 -8.66
C VAL A 508 11.53 17.52 -8.85
N PRO A 509 10.52 16.63 -8.88
CA PRO A 509 9.12 17.03 -9.08
C PRO A 509 8.69 18.09 -8.05
N HIS A 510 8.25 19.25 -8.53
CA HIS A 510 7.87 20.38 -7.68
C HIS A 510 6.67 19.99 -6.80
N ALA A 511 6.88 19.82 -5.49
CA ALA A 511 5.77 19.60 -4.57
C ALA A 511 4.96 20.91 -4.42
N PRO A 512 3.63 20.87 -4.51
CA PRO A 512 2.79 22.04 -4.31
C PRO A 512 2.82 22.48 -2.84
N ALA A 513 2.60 23.77 -2.60
CA ALA A 513 2.49 24.32 -1.23
C ALA A 513 1.18 23.90 -0.53
N ARG A 514 0.16 23.53 -1.31
CA ARG A 514 -1.13 23.06 -0.80
C ARG A 514 -1.46 21.70 -1.44
N PRO A 515 -0.71 20.63 -1.11
CA PRO A 515 -0.94 19.31 -1.69
C PRO A 515 -2.27 18.74 -1.20
N SER A 516 -2.96 18.01 -2.05
CA SER A 516 -4.12 17.22 -1.63
C SER A 516 -3.71 15.93 -0.93
N THR A 517 -4.63 15.33 -0.17
CA THR A 517 -4.33 14.12 0.60
C THR A 517 -3.78 13.02 -0.28
N GLY A 518 -4.41 12.60 -1.38
CA GLY A 518 -3.77 11.59 -2.23
C GLY A 518 -3.03 12.09 -3.45
N TRP A 519 -2.84 13.41 -3.65
CA TRP A 519 -1.56 13.79 -4.24
C TRP A 519 -0.42 13.33 -3.33
N LEU A 520 -0.52 13.50 -2.00
CA LEU A 520 0.48 12.99 -1.07
C LEU A 520 0.51 11.46 -1.13
N ARG A 521 -0.64 10.77 -1.02
CA ARG A 521 -0.72 9.29 -1.08
C ARG A 521 -0.13 8.68 -2.35
N ARG A 522 -0.58 9.10 -3.55
CA ARG A 522 -0.02 8.59 -4.83
C ARG A 522 1.47 8.89 -4.97
N THR A 523 1.88 10.07 -4.54
CA THR A 523 3.28 10.48 -4.64
C THR A 523 4.13 9.72 -3.63
N ALA A 524 3.63 9.53 -2.41
CA ALA A 524 4.25 8.74 -1.35
C ALA A 524 4.43 7.30 -1.80
N ARG A 525 3.37 6.63 -2.28
CA ARG A 525 3.45 5.26 -2.81
C ARG A 525 4.51 5.14 -3.91
N ARG A 526 4.35 5.90 -5.00
CA ARG A 526 5.29 5.85 -6.15
C ARG A 526 6.73 6.12 -5.73
N GLU A 527 6.96 7.11 -4.86
CA GLU A 527 8.32 7.45 -4.43
C GLU A 527 8.86 6.49 -3.37
N LEU A 528 8.01 5.89 -2.53
CA LEU A 528 8.37 4.85 -1.56
C LEU A 528 8.78 3.58 -2.30
N ASP A 529 7.98 3.12 -3.27
CA ASP A 529 8.31 1.99 -4.15
C ASP A 529 9.64 2.24 -4.87
N ALA A 530 9.82 3.45 -5.41
CA ALA A 530 11.06 3.83 -6.08
C ALA A 530 12.26 3.92 -5.11
N LEU A 531 12.04 4.35 -3.86
CA LEU A 531 13.09 4.40 -2.84
C LEU A 531 13.48 2.99 -2.42
N SER A 532 12.49 2.13 -2.15
CA SER A 532 12.69 0.73 -1.77
C SER A 532 13.49 0.01 -2.85
N ALA A 533 13.03 0.06 -4.11
CA ALA A 533 13.74 -0.53 -5.25
C ALA A 533 15.09 0.14 -5.56
N GLY A 534 15.26 1.42 -5.20
CA GLY A 534 16.54 2.13 -5.34
C GLY A 534 17.54 1.72 -4.27
N PHE A 535 17.08 1.63 -3.03
CA PHE A 535 17.86 1.21 -1.87
C PHE A 535 18.28 -0.25 -2.02
N GLU A 536 17.36 -1.15 -2.36
CA GLU A 536 17.66 -2.55 -2.66
C GLU A 536 18.74 -2.73 -3.73
N ARG A 537 18.77 -1.85 -4.75
CA ARG A 537 19.77 -1.92 -5.83
C ARG A 537 21.13 -1.35 -5.45
N LEU A 538 21.15 -0.34 -4.59
CA LEU A 538 22.33 0.49 -4.36
C LEU A 538 22.94 0.30 -2.98
N SER A 539 22.23 -0.29 -2.01
CA SER A 539 22.61 -0.40 -0.59
C SER A 539 24.07 -0.76 -0.40
N ASP A 540 24.56 -1.71 -1.19
CA ASP A 540 25.88 -2.30 -1.05
C ASP A 540 26.99 -1.44 -1.63
N GLN A 541 26.63 -0.48 -2.49
CA GLN A 541 27.53 0.52 -3.08
C GLN A 541 27.54 1.82 -2.26
N LEU A 542 26.67 1.96 -1.26
CA LEU A 542 26.59 3.14 -0.41
C LEU A 542 27.55 2.99 0.77
N ASP A 543 28.23 4.07 1.15
CA ASP A 543 28.94 4.12 2.43
C ASP A 543 27.99 3.83 3.61
N ASP A 544 28.47 3.17 4.66
CA ASP A 544 27.69 2.78 5.86
C ASP A 544 26.80 3.90 6.40
N ARG A 545 27.33 5.13 6.41
CA ARG A 545 26.61 6.32 6.89
C ARG A 545 25.44 6.69 5.99
N VAL A 546 25.64 6.62 4.67
CA VAL A 546 24.61 6.89 3.67
C VAL A 546 23.54 5.79 3.74
N ARG A 547 23.98 4.52 3.81
CA ARG A 547 23.10 3.35 3.93
C ARG A 547 22.23 3.44 5.17
N THR A 548 22.82 3.67 6.34
CA THR A 548 22.10 3.77 7.62
C THR A 548 21.04 4.88 7.58
N ARG A 549 21.37 6.03 6.99
CA ARG A 549 20.43 7.15 6.88
C ARG A 549 19.30 6.86 5.89
N ALA A 550 19.62 6.33 4.73
CA ALA A 550 18.63 5.97 3.72
C ALA A 550 17.68 4.88 4.26
N TRP A 551 18.22 3.85 4.92
CA TRP A 551 17.44 2.83 5.62
C TRP A 551 16.55 3.44 6.70
N GLY A 552 17.10 4.26 7.60
CA GLY A 552 16.30 4.88 8.66
C GLY A 552 15.16 5.75 8.13
N CYS A 553 15.34 6.40 6.97
CA CYS A 553 14.26 7.13 6.30
C CYS A 553 13.23 6.18 5.67
N LEU A 554 13.67 5.10 5.00
CA LEU A 554 12.80 4.10 4.38
C LEU A 554 11.96 3.36 5.44
N ASP A 555 12.61 2.88 6.49
CA ASP A 555 12.02 2.20 7.64
C ASP A 555 10.96 3.08 8.33
N ALA A 556 11.31 4.31 8.71
CA ALA A 556 10.36 5.22 9.34
C ALA A 556 9.24 5.69 8.39
N ALA A 557 9.50 5.76 7.07
CA ALA A 557 8.44 6.03 6.11
C ALA A 557 7.48 4.85 6.00
N THR A 558 7.99 3.62 5.96
CA THR A 558 7.18 2.39 5.89
C THR A 558 6.32 2.28 7.15
N LEU A 559 6.91 2.41 8.34
CA LEU A 559 6.19 2.42 9.62
C LEU A 559 5.07 3.48 9.72
N LEU A 560 5.22 4.62 9.04
CA LEU A 560 4.18 5.66 9.03
C LEU A 560 3.08 5.43 8.00
N LEU A 561 3.46 4.84 6.87
CA LEU A 561 2.62 4.79 5.68
C LEU A 561 1.94 3.44 5.50
N ASP A 562 2.51 2.37 6.05
CA ASP A 562 2.09 0.97 5.93
C ASP A 562 2.03 0.37 7.34
N GLN A 563 1.05 0.81 8.14
CA GLN A 563 0.84 0.27 9.49
C GLN A 563 0.15 -1.09 9.45
N GLU A 564 -0.60 -1.37 8.39
CA GLU A 564 -1.29 -2.65 8.19
C GLU A 564 -0.31 -3.77 7.79
N GLY A 565 0.90 -3.42 7.31
CA GLY A 565 1.96 -4.38 6.98
C GLY A 565 1.70 -5.14 5.67
N ASP A 566 0.78 -4.65 4.86
CA ASP A 566 0.39 -5.25 3.58
C ASP A 566 1.23 -4.72 2.40
N SER A 567 2.29 -3.96 2.69
CA SER A 567 3.14 -3.29 1.70
C SER A 567 2.40 -2.23 0.88
N ARG A 568 1.31 -1.65 1.42
CA ARG A 568 0.57 -0.55 0.79
C ARG A 568 0.56 0.68 1.68
N VAL A 569 0.34 1.82 1.03
CA VAL A 569 0.11 3.04 1.80
C VAL A 569 -1.32 3.01 2.33
N ASP A 570 -1.48 2.98 3.65
CA ASP A 570 -2.76 2.89 4.34
C ASP A 570 -3.76 3.92 3.78
N ALA A 571 -4.97 3.45 3.47
CA ALA A 571 -6.01 4.27 2.85
C ALA A 571 -6.46 5.43 3.75
N ASP A 572 -6.39 5.25 5.07
CA ASP A 572 -6.79 6.19 6.11
C ASP A 572 -5.65 7.12 6.57
N ALA A 573 -4.41 6.92 6.09
CA ALA A 573 -3.27 7.78 6.42
C ALA A 573 -3.60 9.26 6.15
N ASP A 574 -3.52 10.07 7.21
CA ASP A 574 -3.90 11.49 7.17
C ASP A 574 -2.86 12.38 6.47
N ALA A 575 -3.25 13.61 6.13
CA ALA A 575 -2.35 14.52 5.39
C ALA A 575 -1.03 14.84 6.11
N PRO A 576 -0.99 15.05 7.44
CA PRO A 576 0.26 15.17 8.21
C PRO A 576 1.17 13.94 8.14
N THR A 577 0.60 12.74 8.27
CA THR A 577 1.30 11.46 8.20
C THR A 577 1.87 11.21 6.82
N LEU A 578 1.04 11.36 5.78
CA LEU A 578 1.46 11.24 4.39
C LEU A 578 2.57 12.24 4.02
N ALA A 579 2.46 13.49 4.50
CA ALA A 579 3.50 14.49 4.27
C ALA A 579 4.80 14.17 5.01
N ALA A 580 4.73 13.62 6.22
CA ALA A 580 5.89 13.17 6.97
C ALA A 580 6.60 12.00 6.28
N GLY A 581 5.85 10.96 5.91
CA GLY A 581 6.36 9.81 5.17
C GLY A 581 6.98 10.22 3.84
N LEU A 582 6.30 11.05 3.04
CA LEU A 582 6.86 11.55 1.77
C LEU A 582 8.11 12.41 1.97
N ALA A 583 8.19 13.22 3.03
CA ALA A 583 9.40 13.98 3.35
C ALA A 583 10.57 13.06 3.69
N LEU A 584 10.34 11.97 4.44
CA LEU A 584 11.33 10.94 4.74
C LEU A 584 11.75 10.19 3.46
N VAL A 585 10.80 9.77 2.63
CA VAL A 585 11.08 9.13 1.33
C VAL A 585 12.00 10.01 0.48
N ARG A 586 11.70 11.30 0.35
CA ARG A 586 12.53 12.25 -0.40
C ARG A 586 13.90 12.51 0.24
N ALA A 587 13.97 12.46 1.58
CA ALA A 587 15.23 12.53 2.31
C ALA A 587 16.10 11.29 2.04
N GLY A 588 15.51 10.09 2.02
CA GLY A 588 16.16 8.84 1.66
C GLY A 588 16.68 8.87 0.22
N HIS A 589 15.84 9.27 -0.74
CA HIS A 589 16.24 9.45 -2.15
C HIS A 589 17.43 10.39 -2.29
N ALA A 590 17.41 11.51 -1.58
CA ALA A 590 18.51 12.46 -1.64
C ALA A 590 19.79 11.92 -0.98
N ALA A 591 19.69 11.18 0.11
CA ALA A 591 20.84 10.50 0.71
C ALA A 591 21.51 9.53 -0.28
N VAL A 592 20.71 8.74 -1.00
CA VAL A 592 21.19 7.80 -2.03
C VAL A 592 21.77 8.54 -3.25
N ARG A 593 21.10 9.60 -3.72
CA ARG A 593 21.52 10.35 -4.92
C ARG A 593 22.80 11.14 -4.68
N ASP A 594 22.91 11.80 -3.53
CA ASP A 594 23.99 12.72 -3.21
C ASP A 594 25.14 12.00 -2.47
N ARG A 595 25.22 10.66 -2.61
CA ARG A 595 26.18 9.77 -1.93
C ARG A 595 27.65 10.15 -2.13
N ASP A 596 27.99 10.76 -3.26
CA ASP A 596 29.36 11.15 -3.61
C ASP A 596 29.74 12.55 -3.08
N LEU A 597 28.81 13.24 -2.41
CA LEU A 597 29.03 14.57 -1.83
C LEU A 597 29.42 14.48 -0.34
N PRO A 598 30.11 15.51 0.21
CA PRO A 598 30.44 15.55 1.64
C PRO A 598 29.20 15.33 2.52
N PHE A 599 29.20 14.23 3.27
CA PHE A 599 28.05 13.77 4.03
C PHE A 599 27.76 14.68 5.24
N PRO A 600 26.63 15.40 5.27
CA PRO A 600 26.34 16.29 6.39
C PRO A 600 25.98 15.49 7.65
N ALA A 601 26.39 15.98 8.81
CA ALA A 601 26.05 15.37 10.10
C ALA A 601 24.52 15.28 10.29
N GLU A 602 23.78 16.31 9.86
CA GLU A 602 22.32 16.35 9.90
C GLU A 602 21.74 16.66 8.52
N LEU A 603 20.77 15.87 8.06
CA LEU A 603 20.06 16.13 6.80
C LEU A 603 18.90 17.09 7.04
N ARG A 604 19.21 18.40 7.00
CA ARG A 604 18.21 19.48 7.16
C ARG A 604 17.28 19.53 5.96
N LEU A 605 15.97 19.61 6.20
CA LEU A 605 14.97 19.73 5.15
C LEU A 605 14.62 21.19 4.86
N CYS A 606 14.05 21.45 3.69
CA CYS A 606 13.51 22.78 3.39
C CYS A 606 12.38 23.13 4.34
N LEU A 607 12.55 24.18 5.15
CA LEU A 607 11.56 24.59 6.15
C LEU A 607 10.31 25.24 5.54
N LEU A 608 10.40 25.78 4.32
CA LEU A 608 9.19 26.25 3.63
C LEU A 608 8.31 25.07 3.22
N ASN A 609 8.91 24.03 2.66
CA ASN A 609 8.17 22.83 2.29
C ASN A 609 9.09 21.62 2.44
N PRO A 610 8.92 20.81 3.51
CA PRO A 610 9.75 19.61 3.72
C PRO A 610 9.71 18.64 2.55
N LEU A 611 8.62 18.64 1.75
CA LEU A 611 8.49 17.83 0.55
C LEU A 611 9.46 18.28 -0.57
N HIS A 612 10.10 19.44 -0.48
CA HIS A 612 11.15 19.83 -1.44
C HIS A 612 12.48 19.09 -1.19
N GLY A 613 12.58 18.32 -0.11
CA GLY A 613 13.78 17.56 0.24
C GLY A 613 14.84 18.40 0.95
N PRO A 614 16.12 18.01 0.87
CA PRO A 614 17.19 18.63 1.63
C PRO A 614 17.40 20.12 1.33
N ALA A 615 17.76 20.86 2.37
CA ALA A 615 18.13 22.26 2.29
C ALA A 615 19.58 22.43 1.87
N SER A 616 19.84 23.36 0.96
CA SER A 616 21.19 23.68 0.46
C SER A 616 21.62 25.11 0.84
N ALA A 617 20.73 25.92 1.41
CA ALA A 617 21.00 27.29 1.81
C ALA A 617 20.25 27.67 3.09
N THR A 618 20.66 28.79 3.69
CA THR A 618 19.98 29.41 4.82
C THR A 618 19.47 30.79 4.41
N ARG A 619 18.23 31.14 4.81
CA ARG A 619 17.62 32.47 4.59
C ARG A 619 16.97 32.97 5.86
N ARG A 620 16.97 34.29 6.08
CA ARG A 620 16.28 34.90 7.23
C ARG A 620 14.80 35.07 6.86
N LEU A 621 13.92 34.32 7.53
CA LEU A 621 12.49 34.24 7.21
C LEU A 621 11.67 34.33 8.48
N GLU A 622 10.52 35.00 8.39
CA GLU A 622 9.46 34.99 9.40
C GLU A 622 8.36 34.06 8.91
N LEU A 623 8.08 32.99 9.66
CA LEU A 623 6.97 32.09 9.36
C LEU A 623 5.68 32.62 9.98
N PRO A 624 4.50 32.30 9.43
CA PRO A 624 3.23 32.69 10.01
C PRO A 624 3.14 32.33 11.50
N GLY A 625 2.87 33.33 12.35
CA GLY A 625 2.74 33.22 13.81
C GLY A 625 4.03 33.33 14.60
N GLU A 626 5.14 33.57 13.92
CA GLU A 626 6.37 34.00 14.58
C GLU A 626 6.37 35.52 14.70
N GLY A 627 6.98 36.06 15.75
CA GLY A 627 7.09 37.51 15.98
C GLY A 627 8.40 38.12 15.48
N SER A 628 9.26 37.34 14.82
CA SER A 628 10.53 37.82 14.26
C SER A 628 11.14 36.86 13.26
N ALA A 629 11.82 37.41 12.25
CA ALA A 629 12.53 36.64 11.25
C ALA A 629 13.78 35.93 11.80
N ARG A 630 13.95 34.65 11.47
CA ARG A 630 15.05 33.77 11.94
C ARG A 630 15.78 33.11 10.77
N ALA A 631 17.01 32.68 10.98
CA ALA A 631 17.78 31.94 9.97
C ALA A 631 17.20 30.52 9.79
N ARG A 632 16.67 30.21 8.60
CA ARG A 632 15.96 28.96 8.28
C ARG A 632 16.60 28.22 7.10
N PRO A 633 16.70 26.88 7.15
CA PRO A 633 17.18 26.07 6.04
C PRO A 633 16.14 26.03 4.90
N VAL A 634 16.58 26.24 3.67
CA VAL A 634 15.76 26.18 2.45
C VAL A 634 16.49 25.45 1.33
N CYS A 635 15.76 24.76 0.45
CA CYS A 635 16.33 24.16 -0.76
C CYS A 635 16.81 25.25 -1.73
N SER A 636 17.64 24.87 -2.72
CA SER A 636 18.21 25.78 -3.72
C SER A 636 17.14 26.56 -4.47
N ALA A 637 16.04 25.92 -4.86
CA ALA A 637 14.93 26.55 -5.56
C ALA A 637 14.23 27.61 -4.69
N CYS A 638 14.01 27.33 -3.41
CA CYS A 638 13.44 28.30 -2.48
C CYS A 638 14.42 29.43 -2.18
N ALA A 639 15.71 29.13 -2.08
CA ALA A 639 16.76 30.13 -1.88
C ALA A 639 16.87 31.12 -3.05
N ALA A 640 16.70 30.61 -4.28
CA ALA A 640 16.65 31.41 -5.50
C ALA A 640 15.37 32.25 -5.59
N ALA A 641 14.21 31.67 -5.27
CA ALA A 641 12.95 32.41 -5.25
C ALA A 641 12.94 33.54 -4.21
N LEU A 642 13.65 33.35 -3.10
CA LEU A 642 13.80 34.34 -2.03
C LEU A 642 14.90 35.39 -2.29
N ALA A 643 15.71 35.22 -3.34
CA ALA A 643 16.71 36.23 -3.68
C ALA A 643 15.99 37.50 -4.17
N ALA A 644 16.36 38.64 -3.59
CA ALA A 644 15.85 39.93 -4.05
C ALA A 644 16.37 40.23 -5.46
N ARG A 645 15.63 41.03 -6.24
CA ARG A 645 16.16 41.64 -7.46
C ARG A 645 17.14 42.74 -7.04
N ASP A 646 18.29 42.84 -7.71
CA ASP A 646 19.41 43.74 -7.35
C ASP A 646 19.03 45.24 -7.27
N SER A 647 17.83 45.63 -7.72
CA SER A 647 17.31 47.00 -7.73
C SER A 647 16.09 47.26 -6.83
N ALA A 648 15.68 46.30 -6.00
CA ALA A 648 14.48 46.43 -5.15
C ALA A 648 14.75 47.25 -3.87
N SER A 649 13.80 48.10 -3.47
CA SER A 649 13.86 48.77 -2.16
C SER A 649 13.68 47.76 -1.01
N GLU A 650 14.04 48.15 0.21
CA GLU A 650 13.91 47.30 1.41
C GLU A 650 12.45 46.82 1.62
N VAL A 651 11.48 47.71 1.42
CA VAL A 651 10.05 47.40 1.53
C VAL A 651 9.61 46.42 0.43
N GLN A 652 10.05 46.62 -0.81
CA GLN A 652 9.74 45.70 -1.92
C GLN A 652 10.33 44.31 -1.69
N SER A 653 11.55 44.26 -1.16
CA SER A 653 12.22 43.00 -0.80
C SER A 653 11.47 42.28 0.32
N ALA A 654 11.02 43.00 1.36
CA ALA A 654 10.22 42.42 2.44
C ALA A 654 8.88 41.86 1.94
N VAL A 655 8.16 42.60 1.09
CA VAL A 655 6.89 42.14 0.48
C VAL A 655 7.12 40.90 -0.40
N HIS A 656 8.18 40.89 -1.21
CA HIS A 656 8.53 39.74 -2.05
C HIS A 656 8.82 38.49 -1.22
N VAL A 657 9.55 38.64 -0.10
CA VAL A 657 9.81 37.52 0.83
C VAL A 657 8.51 37.00 1.42
N VAL A 658 7.63 37.86 1.93
CA VAL A 658 6.34 37.45 2.51
C VAL A 658 5.46 36.72 1.47
N GLN A 659 5.38 37.23 0.24
CA GLN A 659 4.64 36.59 -0.84
C GLN A 659 5.23 35.23 -1.21
N THR A 660 6.56 35.13 -1.30
CA THR A 660 7.26 33.88 -1.60
C THR A 660 7.05 32.85 -0.51
N VAL A 661 7.12 33.25 0.77
CA VAL A 661 6.80 32.40 1.91
C VAL A 661 5.35 31.92 1.81
N GLY A 662 4.37 32.80 1.61
CA GLY A 662 2.95 32.42 1.51
C GLY A 662 2.61 31.54 0.29
N ALA A 663 3.39 31.63 -0.78
CA ALA A 663 3.23 30.81 -1.99
C ALA A 663 3.89 29.43 -1.89
N ARG A 664 4.96 29.30 -1.10
CA ARG A 664 5.77 28.06 -1.01
C ARG A 664 5.63 27.30 0.30
N LEU A 665 5.13 27.93 1.36
CA LEU A 665 4.93 27.30 2.66
C LEU A 665 3.93 26.14 2.56
N LEU A 666 4.34 24.96 2.99
CA LEU A 666 3.49 23.78 3.04
C LEU A 666 2.33 24.01 4.01
N CYS A 667 1.10 23.93 3.49
CA CYS A 667 -0.12 23.97 4.28
C CYS A 667 -0.90 22.66 4.12
N LEU A 668 -1.21 22.04 5.25
CA LEU A 668 -1.89 20.75 5.36
C LEU A 668 -3.24 20.92 6.04
N ARG A 669 -4.12 19.92 5.87
CA ARG A 669 -5.32 19.80 6.70
C ARG A 669 -4.95 19.11 8.01
N ALA A 670 -5.63 19.48 9.10
CA ALA A 670 -5.44 18.80 10.37
C ALA A 670 -5.99 17.36 10.33
N SER A 671 -5.40 16.49 11.13
CA SER A 671 -5.91 15.13 11.33
C SER A 671 -7.39 15.16 11.74
N GLY A 672 -8.20 14.26 11.18
CA GLY A 672 -9.64 14.18 11.45
C GLY A 672 -10.48 15.37 10.98
N SER A 673 -9.92 16.32 10.23
CA SER A 673 -10.67 17.48 9.73
C SER A 673 -11.39 17.18 8.41
N GLY A 674 -12.66 17.59 8.30
CA GLY A 674 -13.48 17.37 7.10
C GLY A 674 -12.93 18.06 5.85
N ARG A 675 -13.39 17.66 4.65
CA ARG A 675 -12.86 18.13 3.35
C ARG A 675 -12.89 19.66 3.17
N LEU A 676 -13.82 20.35 3.82
CA LEU A 676 -13.98 21.81 3.78
C LEU A 676 -13.13 22.56 4.82
N ALA A 677 -12.39 21.85 5.69
CA ALA A 677 -11.56 22.47 6.71
C ALA A 677 -10.44 23.31 6.09
N ALA A 678 -10.14 24.44 6.75
CA ALA A 678 -9.06 25.33 6.36
C ALA A 678 -7.71 24.60 6.45
N ARG A 679 -6.82 24.90 5.50
CA ARG A 679 -5.45 24.40 5.51
C ARG A 679 -4.58 25.31 6.36
N GLU A 680 -3.80 24.72 7.24
CA GLU A 680 -2.89 25.43 8.12
C GLU A 680 -1.43 25.12 7.77
N PRO A 681 -0.49 26.04 8.05
CA PRO A 681 0.93 25.74 7.92
C PRO A 681 1.31 24.45 8.65
N TYR A 682 2.08 23.58 7.98
CA TYR A 682 2.40 22.24 8.48
C TYR A 682 3.01 22.24 9.89
N HIS A 683 3.77 23.28 10.25
CA HIS A 683 4.42 23.40 11.56
C HIS A 683 3.43 23.65 12.71
N ARG A 684 2.18 24.03 12.41
CA ARG A 684 1.10 24.23 13.37
C ARG A 684 0.15 23.05 13.48
N VAL A 685 0.20 22.13 12.52
CA VAL A 685 -0.63 20.93 12.53
C VAL A 685 0.04 19.87 13.42
N PRO A 686 -0.70 19.17 14.31
CA PRO A 686 -0.16 18.04 15.04
C PRO A 686 0.35 16.95 14.10
N GLY A 687 1.49 16.34 14.44
CA GLY A 687 2.08 15.23 13.66
C GLY A 687 3.61 15.24 13.68
N PRO A 688 4.26 14.29 12.99
CA PRO A 688 5.72 14.14 13.01
C PRO A 688 6.49 15.36 12.49
N LEU A 689 5.90 16.11 11.55
CA LEU A 689 6.43 17.38 11.04
C LEU A 689 6.12 18.59 11.94
N GLY A 690 5.19 18.44 12.89
CA GLY A 690 4.69 19.50 13.76
C GLY A 690 5.69 19.98 14.82
N ALA A 691 5.49 21.21 15.29
CA ALA A 691 6.40 21.90 16.19
C ALA A 691 6.15 21.57 17.68
N ARG A 692 6.94 20.67 18.26
CA ARG A 692 7.57 20.95 19.56
C ARG A 692 8.98 21.43 19.30
N HIS A 693 9.09 22.68 18.83
CA HIS A 693 10.38 23.34 18.70
C HIS A 693 10.90 23.64 20.10
N GLY A 694 11.99 22.99 20.50
CA GLY A 694 12.77 23.44 21.65
C GLY A 694 13.10 24.93 21.45
N THR A 695 12.93 25.72 22.51
CA THR A 695 13.02 27.18 22.57
C THR A 695 14.44 27.74 22.36
N GLY A 696 15.25 27.10 21.52
CA GLY A 696 16.62 27.48 21.19
C GLY A 696 16.75 28.11 19.79
N ARG A 697 17.77 28.95 19.61
CA ARG A 697 18.08 29.71 18.38
C ARG A 697 18.43 28.87 17.13
N GLY A 698 18.25 27.54 17.15
CA GLY A 698 18.76 26.62 16.12
C GLY A 698 17.93 25.38 15.82
N ALA A 699 16.64 25.32 16.15
CA ALA A 699 15.82 24.14 15.81
C ALA A 699 15.54 24.04 14.30
N SER A 700 16.43 23.39 13.55
CA SER A 700 16.19 22.95 12.16
C SER A 700 15.40 21.65 12.14
N LEU A 701 14.43 21.53 11.22
CA LEU A 701 13.75 20.28 10.92
C LEU A 701 14.72 19.37 10.14
N THR A 702 15.06 18.22 10.69
CA THR A 702 15.95 17.23 10.07
C THR A 702 15.23 15.92 9.83
N ALA A 703 15.68 15.15 8.83
CA ALA A 703 15.17 13.81 8.58
C ALA A 703 15.36 12.91 9.82
N ASP A 704 16.54 12.94 10.45
CA ASP A 704 16.87 12.14 11.63
C ASP A 704 15.93 12.44 12.82
N GLN A 705 15.49 13.69 12.99
CA GLN A 705 14.50 14.05 14.02
C GLN A 705 13.11 13.50 13.72
N ILE A 706 12.70 13.48 12.44
CA ILE A 706 11.42 12.91 12.03
C ILE A 706 11.45 11.40 12.28
N VAL A 707 12.50 10.70 11.82
CA VAL A 707 12.72 9.27 12.09
C VAL A 707 12.59 8.95 13.57
N ARG A 708 13.29 9.71 14.43
CA ARG A 708 13.23 9.48 15.88
C ARG A 708 11.82 9.66 16.44
N ARG A 709 11.09 10.69 16.01
CA ARG A 709 9.70 10.93 16.46
C ARG A 709 8.75 9.82 16.03
N VAL A 710 8.91 9.31 14.81
CA VAL A 710 8.11 8.18 14.31
C VAL A 710 8.32 6.96 15.20
N ARG A 711 9.59 6.60 15.44
CA ARG A 711 9.96 5.48 16.32
C ARG A 711 9.43 5.66 17.75
N GLU A 712 9.59 6.86 18.32
CA GLU A 712 9.03 7.21 19.64
C GLU A 712 7.50 7.09 19.68
N GLN A 713 6.80 7.53 18.62
CA GLN A 713 5.34 7.49 18.54
C GLN A 713 4.81 6.06 18.43
N LEU A 714 5.56 5.16 17.79
CA LEU A 714 5.20 3.75 17.59
C LEU A 714 5.79 2.81 18.65
N GLY A 715 6.51 3.34 19.65
CA GLY A 715 7.10 2.53 20.73
C GLY A 715 8.26 1.62 20.30
N VAL A 716 8.87 1.90 19.15
CA VAL A 716 10.03 1.16 18.62
C VAL A 716 11.31 1.87 19.09
N HIS A 717 12.18 1.18 19.81
CA HIS A 717 13.42 1.76 20.37
C HIS A 717 14.67 1.33 19.60
#